data_AF-A0A6L6GWV1-F1
#
_entry.id   AF-A0A6L6GWV1-F1
#
_cell.length_a   1.000
_cell.length_b   1.000
_cell.length_c   1.000
_cell.angle_alpha   90.00
_cell.angle_beta   90.00
_cell.angle_gamma   90.00
#
_symmetry.space_group_name_H-M   'P 1'
#
loop_
_entity.id
_entity.type
_entity.pdbx_description
1 polymer ?
#
loop_
_entity_poly.entity_id
_entity_poly.type
_entity_poly.pdbx_seq_one_letter_code
_entity_poly.pdbx_strand_id
1 'polypeptide(L)'
;MKFIYSLIAIILLLGAGALFYTIGREGQELDPALESVLEEQYGITPGSFTPDKVRAITELDISGRGIRRMDGIEHFHSLQKLDASHNMIENAPELEGLGKLESVDLSFNLLKTISFKSPHLHTIDLERNLLGTGAFVKGLTALRELNLRDNDLTELSSLTVAKTLTHLNLRGNRITDIKPLSELGNLVDLNLRNNEITDYRHLDKLPTLNERLYIAGNPGIDYTELARLSEMVRDVDFEIRWKQPTVNLESGFIGDGAIVELSTDVEGAWIFYTLDGSEPTASATKYEGPIAINAETIRQVPIIANTKTSIYREAFSLKPEQVKKAAVLRANVYYRGQFSPTVTHTYFLEENATKLPIISLSLDNDDLFDSKRGIYVPGDFYRATNFSSEGNYFQRGRDWERKASLEWFEQGERVFQQDVGVRIHGGYSRSLPQKSLRVYARDEFGAASLNFPFFGEDKRDQFDRILLRNAGNDHAGAFFRDALMHHLVEDGPVETMDAAPAIVLLNGEYWGIHNVRDSYSAEWFETRYNVPAGDVVIIETDKLAEEGFAVDEGEAADLGSFMELFDETKENARIDYLAQRMDIDNYLHYLAYQVYFANTDSFGNNTAVWRKQGAVHEGAPAGHDGKWRWLLYDTDQGFGGNPNLIDGYAHDTLAWALEDKPQNRLTRDLLADEETRARFIEIMQALLLDEFNTERVIEEIDRMETAIAEEMPKHITRWQAPADIATWRTEVEALREFAEKRPSYILEQLEALEREN
;
A
#
# COMPACT_ATOMS: atom_id res chain seq x y z
N MET A 1 -61.06 -55.65 -33.34
CA MET A 1 -61.21 -57.11 -33.25
C MET A 1 -59.80 -57.71 -33.21
N LYS A 2 -59.41 -58.34 -32.10
CA LYS A 2 -58.44 -59.49 -31.90
C LYS A 2 -57.15 -59.54 -32.75
N PHE A 3 -55.92 -59.91 -32.33
CA PHE A 3 -55.24 -60.33 -31.08
C PHE A 3 -53.80 -60.78 -31.52
N ILE A 4 -52.83 -60.86 -30.60
CA ILE A 4 -51.52 -61.61 -30.64
C ILE A 4 -50.32 -60.85 -31.26
N TYR A 5 -49.33 -60.32 -30.53
CA TYR A 5 -48.31 -60.89 -29.59
C TYR A 5 -47.08 -61.57 -30.26
N SER A 6 -45.92 -60.95 -30.03
CA SER A 6 -44.71 -61.53 -29.42
C SER A 6 -43.95 -62.71 -30.05
N LEU A 7 -42.64 -62.43 -30.21
CA LEU A 7 -41.52 -63.13 -29.55
C LEU A 7 -41.16 -64.55 -30.02
N ILE A 8 -39.88 -64.72 -30.36
CA ILE A 8 -38.93 -65.80 -30.04
C ILE A 8 -37.93 -65.86 -31.21
N ALA A 9 -36.75 -65.26 -31.12
CA ALA A 9 -35.59 -65.67 -30.31
C ALA A 9 -34.86 -66.89 -30.91
N ILE A 10 -33.55 -66.69 -31.13
CA ILE A 10 -32.47 -67.66 -30.93
C ILE A 10 -32.48 -68.80 -31.96
N ILE A 11 -31.43 -68.94 -32.77
CA ILE A 11 -30.25 -69.78 -32.52
C ILE A 11 -29.15 -69.20 -33.45
N LEU A 12 -28.18 -68.42 -32.98
CA LEU A 12 -26.95 -68.81 -32.26
C LEU A 12 -26.22 -70.00 -32.91
N LEU A 13 -24.93 -69.74 -33.18
CA LEU A 13 -23.81 -70.68 -33.17
C LEU A 13 -23.29 -71.16 -34.53
N LEU A 14 -22.18 -70.49 -34.88
CA LEU A 14 -20.87 -71.10 -35.10
C LEU A 14 -20.69 -71.99 -36.32
N GLY A 15 -19.74 -71.60 -37.17
CA GLY A 15 -19.12 -72.52 -38.11
C GLY A 15 -18.30 -71.81 -39.16
N ALA A 16 -17.08 -71.41 -38.78
CA ALA A 16 -16.08 -70.81 -39.64
C ALA A 16 -15.74 -71.67 -40.86
N GLY A 17 -15.24 -71.03 -41.93
CA GLY A 17 -14.39 -71.70 -42.91
C GLY A 17 -14.72 -71.39 -44.37
N ALA A 18 -14.29 -70.20 -44.79
CA ALA A 18 -13.88 -69.76 -46.13
C ALA A 18 -13.96 -70.75 -47.31
N LEU A 19 -14.35 -70.24 -48.50
CA LEU A 19 -13.52 -70.34 -49.72
C LEU A 19 -14.01 -69.40 -50.87
N PHE A 20 -13.15 -68.43 -51.21
CA PHE A 20 -12.85 -67.79 -52.52
C PHE A 20 -13.86 -66.97 -53.36
N TYR A 21 -13.56 -65.66 -53.38
CA TYR A 21 -13.13 -64.81 -54.52
C TYR A 21 -14.16 -64.07 -55.43
N THR A 22 -14.10 -62.74 -55.29
CA THR A 22 -14.25 -61.63 -56.29
C THR A 22 -15.65 -61.37 -56.87
N ILE A 23 -16.17 -60.14 -56.99
CA ILE A 23 -15.60 -58.86 -57.46
C ILE A 23 -16.36 -57.66 -56.82
N GLY A 24 -15.66 -56.55 -56.54
CA GLY A 24 -16.28 -55.22 -56.39
C GLY A 24 -15.69 -54.33 -55.28
N ARG A 25 -14.46 -53.81 -55.46
CA ARG A 25 -13.92 -52.69 -54.67
C ARG A 25 -14.14 -51.41 -55.48
N GLU A 26 -15.22 -50.68 -55.20
CA GLU A 26 -15.21 -49.23 -55.41
C GLU A 26 -14.34 -48.64 -54.30
N GLY A 27 -13.31 -47.89 -54.66
CA GLY A 27 -12.46 -47.19 -53.71
C GLY A 27 -13.28 -46.12 -53.00
N GLN A 28 -13.29 -46.16 -51.68
CA GLN A 28 -13.84 -45.08 -50.86
C GLN A 28 -12.90 -43.88 -51.05
N GLU A 29 -13.35 -42.83 -51.75
CA GLU A 29 -12.57 -41.62 -51.97
C GLU A 29 -12.46 -40.83 -50.65
N LEU A 30 -11.24 -40.66 -50.15
CA LEU A 30 -10.92 -39.75 -49.05
C LEU A 30 -10.98 -38.31 -49.53
N ASP A 31 -11.18 -37.38 -48.59
CA ASP A 31 -10.97 -35.95 -48.86
C ASP A 31 -9.52 -35.74 -49.38
N PRO A 32 -9.31 -35.09 -50.53
CA PRO A 32 -7.97 -34.86 -51.08
C PRO A 32 -7.02 -34.15 -50.09
N ALA A 33 -7.56 -33.31 -49.22
CA ALA A 33 -6.77 -32.65 -48.18
C ALA A 33 -6.28 -33.64 -47.12
N LEU A 34 -7.09 -34.64 -46.77
CA LEU A 34 -6.68 -35.72 -45.87
C LEU A 34 -5.65 -36.63 -46.53
N GLU A 35 -5.78 -36.92 -47.83
CA GLU A 35 -4.73 -37.65 -48.57
C GLU A 35 -3.40 -36.89 -48.58
N SER A 36 -3.43 -35.57 -48.78
CA SER A 36 -2.23 -34.71 -48.70
C SER A 36 -1.57 -34.79 -47.33
N VAL A 37 -2.36 -34.73 -46.26
CA VAL A 37 -1.84 -34.85 -44.89
C VAL A 37 -1.23 -36.24 -44.65
N LEU A 38 -1.88 -37.30 -45.13
CA LEU A 38 -1.38 -38.66 -44.99
C LEU A 38 -0.07 -38.89 -45.73
N GLU A 39 0.11 -38.25 -46.89
CA GLU A 39 1.39 -38.23 -47.61
C GLU A 39 2.44 -37.45 -46.83
N GLU A 40 2.12 -36.22 -46.39
CA GLU A 40 3.04 -35.32 -45.70
C GLU A 40 3.52 -35.88 -44.35
N GLN A 41 2.62 -36.42 -43.52
CA GLN A 41 2.92 -36.86 -42.16
C GLN A 41 3.35 -38.32 -42.05
N TYR A 42 2.87 -39.20 -42.93
CA TYR A 42 3.09 -40.65 -42.82
C TYR A 42 3.61 -41.32 -44.10
N GLY A 43 3.86 -40.55 -45.17
CA GLY A 43 4.36 -41.10 -46.44
C GLY A 43 3.37 -42.02 -47.14
N ILE A 44 2.07 -41.91 -46.84
CA ILE A 44 1.02 -42.70 -47.49
C ILE A 44 0.66 -41.99 -48.80
N THR A 45 1.15 -42.52 -49.93
CA THR A 45 0.92 -41.93 -51.25
C THR A 45 -0.58 -41.76 -51.56
N PRO A 46 -1.00 -40.62 -52.16
CA PRO A 46 -2.40 -40.38 -52.56
C PRO A 46 -2.97 -41.51 -53.42
N GLY A 47 -4.24 -41.84 -53.22
CA GLY A 47 -4.91 -42.98 -53.87
C GLY A 47 -4.43 -44.38 -53.42
N SER A 48 -3.46 -44.47 -52.50
CA SER A 48 -2.96 -45.75 -51.96
C SER A 48 -3.54 -46.12 -50.60
N PHE A 49 -4.56 -45.39 -50.14
CA PHE A 49 -5.17 -45.58 -48.83
C PHE A 49 -5.68 -47.01 -48.60
N THR A 50 -5.41 -47.54 -47.41
CA THR A 50 -6.11 -48.71 -46.86
C THR A 50 -6.28 -48.53 -45.35
N PRO A 51 -7.34 -49.09 -44.74
CA PRO A 51 -7.52 -49.03 -43.29
C PRO A 51 -6.29 -49.54 -42.50
N ASP A 52 -5.59 -50.55 -43.00
CA ASP A 52 -4.40 -51.10 -42.34
C ASP A 52 -3.23 -50.10 -42.27
N LYS A 53 -3.09 -49.18 -43.23
CA LYS A 53 -2.01 -48.18 -43.26
C LYS A 53 -2.17 -47.11 -42.17
N VAL A 54 -3.41 -46.79 -41.80
CA VAL A 54 -3.71 -45.74 -40.80
C VAL A 54 -4.02 -46.29 -39.42
N ARG A 55 -4.23 -47.61 -39.30
CA ARG A 55 -4.66 -48.28 -38.06
C ARG A 55 -3.74 -48.05 -36.85
N ALA A 56 -2.45 -47.83 -37.09
CA ALA A 56 -1.44 -47.64 -36.05
C ALA A 56 -1.17 -46.16 -35.70
N ILE A 57 -1.77 -45.21 -36.42
CA ILE A 57 -1.59 -43.78 -36.18
C ILE A 57 -2.30 -43.40 -34.87
N THR A 58 -1.57 -42.74 -33.97
CA THR A 58 -2.04 -42.34 -32.63
C THR A 58 -2.27 -40.84 -32.48
N GLU A 59 -1.62 -40.02 -33.29
CA GLU A 59 -1.81 -38.57 -33.32
C GLU A 59 -1.96 -38.17 -34.78
N LEU A 60 -2.86 -37.26 -35.11
CA LEU A 60 -3.11 -36.77 -36.47
C LEU A 60 -3.42 -35.27 -36.42
N ASP A 61 -2.72 -34.48 -37.24
CA ASP A 61 -2.96 -33.05 -37.40
C ASP A 61 -3.42 -32.76 -38.82
N ILE A 62 -4.67 -32.36 -38.97
CA ILE A 62 -5.30 -31.98 -40.24
C ILE A 62 -5.76 -30.51 -40.20
N SER A 63 -5.18 -29.71 -39.31
CA SER A 63 -5.57 -28.31 -39.09
C SER A 63 -5.31 -27.44 -40.33
N GLY A 64 -6.20 -26.46 -40.57
CA GLY A 64 -5.96 -25.43 -41.60
C GLY A 64 -5.98 -25.93 -43.06
N ARG A 65 -6.52 -27.12 -43.32
CA ARG A 65 -6.48 -27.76 -44.65
C ARG A 65 -7.72 -27.52 -45.51
N GLY A 66 -8.71 -26.78 -44.99
CA GLY A 66 -9.97 -26.51 -45.69
C GLY A 66 -10.88 -27.73 -45.80
N ILE A 67 -10.71 -28.71 -44.90
CA ILE A 67 -11.47 -29.96 -44.86
C ILE A 67 -12.94 -29.67 -44.59
N ARG A 68 -13.83 -30.32 -45.35
CA ARG A 68 -15.29 -30.20 -45.16
C ARG A 68 -15.93 -31.47 -44.62
N ARG A 69 -15.36 -32.62 -44.96
CA ARG A 69 -15.85 -33.95 -44.57
C ARG A 69 -14.68 -34.77 -44.05
N MET A 70 -14.95 -35.61 -43.05
CA MET A 70 -13.92 -36.45 -42.42
C MET A 70 -14.01 -37.92 -42.85
N ASP A 71 -14.59 -38.21 -44.02
CA ASP A 71 -14.72 -39.59 -44.50
C ASP A 71 -13.36 -40.30 -44.49
N GLY A 72 -13.33 -41.50 -43.93
CA GLY A 72 -12.11 -42.32 -43.79
C GLY A 72 -11.40 -42.15 -42.45
N ILE A 73 -11.70 -41.11 -41.65
CA ILE A 73 -11.12 -40.95 -40.32
C ILE A 73 -11.57 -42.05 -39.35
N GLU A 74 -12.72 -42.69 -39.59
CA GLU A 74 -13.25 -43.80 -38.80
C GLU A 74 -12.32 -45.04 -38.78
N HIS A 75 -11.35 -45.11 -39.70
CA HIS A 75 -10.37 -46.20 -39.79
C HIS A 75 -9.14 -46.02 -38.88
N PHE A 76 -8.97 -44.86 -38.25
CA PHE A 76 -7.83 -44.56 -37.37
C PHE A 76 -8.08 -45.13 -35.96
N HIS A 77 -8.21 -46.45 -35.85
CA HIS A 77 -8.62 -47.14 -34.61
C HIS A 77 -7.65 -46.99 -33.42
N SER A 78 -6.44 -46.46 -33.63
CA SER A 78 -5.48 -46.17 -32.56
C SER A 78 -5.37 -44.69 -32.22
N LEU A 79 -6.16 -43.83 -32.85
CA LEU A 79 -6.07 -42.37 -32.68
C LEU A 79 -6.40 -41.96 -31.25
N GLN A 80 -5.47 -41.24 -30.64
CA GLN A 80 -5.52 -40.67 -29.31
C GLN A 80 -5.63 -39.14 -29.38
N LYS A 81 -4.93 -38.50 -30.31
CA LYS A 81 -4.99 -37.05 -30.50
C LYS A 81 -5.37 -36.68 -31.92
N LEU A 82 -6.31 -35.75 -32.05
CA LEU A 82 -6.73 -35.21 -33.34
C LEU A 82 -6.77 -33.68 -33.25
N ASP A 83 -5.97 -33.01 -34.06
CA ASP A 83 -6.15 -31.59 -34.37
C ASP A 83 -6.80 -31.47 -35.74
N ALA A 84 -8.04 -31.01 -35.77
CA ALA A 84 -8.81 -30.72 -36.97
C ALA A 84 -9.31 -29.27 -36.98
N SER A 85 -8.61 -28.38 -36.27
CA SER A 85 -8.93 -26.97 -36.14
C SER A 85 -8.82 -26.21 -37.47
N HIS A 86 -9.43 -25.02 -37.55
CA HIS A 86 -9.32 -24.12 -38.70
C HIS A 86 -9.72 -24.75 -40.05
N ASN A 87 -10.81 -25.52 -40.04
CA ASN A 87 -11.34 -26.17 -41.24
C ASN A 87 -12.77 -25.66 -41.54
N MET A 88 -13.49 -26.36 -42.42
CA MET A 88 -14.86 -26.03 -42.83
C MET A 88 -15.82 -27.19 -42.52
N ILE A 89 -15.56 -27.93 -41.44
CA ILE A 89 -16.31 -29.14 -41.07
C ILE A 89 -17.67 -28.73 -40.50
N GLU A 90 -18.76 -29.23 -41.10
CA GLU A 90 -20.13 -28.95 -40.64
C GLU A 90 -20.69 -30.02 -39.69
N ASN A 91 -20.20 -31.25 -39.83
CA ASN A 91 -20.51 -32.39 -38.97
C ASN A 91 -19.38 -33.43 -39.06
N ALA A 92 -19.22 -34.23 -38.01
CA ALA A 92 -18.17 -35.25 -37.93
C ALA A 92 -18.66 -36.52 -37.20
N PRO A 93 -19.71 -37.21 -37.72
CA PRO A 93 -20.21 -38.45 -37.12
C PRO A 93 -19.16 -39.58 -37.07
N GLU A 94 -18.15 -39.52 -37.93
CA GLU A 94 -17.08 -40.51 -38.03
C GLU A 94 -16.24 -40.59 -36.75
N LEU A 95 -16.14 -39.48 -35.99
CA LEU A 95 -15.42 -39.42 -34.72
C LEU A 95 -16.11 -40.23 -33.60
N GLU A 96 -17.41 -40.53 -33.73
CA GLU A 96 -18.16 -41.28 -32.72
C GLU A 96 -17.58 -42.69 -32.51
N GLY A 97 -16.98 -43.29 -33.55
CA GLY A 97 -16.39 -44.63 -33.51
C GLY A 97 -14.96 -44.70 -32.94
N LEU A 98 -14.30 -43.55 -32.73
CA LEU A 98 -12.89 -43.49 -32.35
C LEU A 98 -12.70 -43.62 -30.83
N GLY A 99 -12.84 -44.85 -30.33
CA GLY A 99 -12.88 -45.17 -28.90
C GLY A 99 -11.58 -44.99 -28.10
N LYS A 100 -10.49 -44.54 -28.72
CA LYS A 100 -9.20 -44.28 -28.04
C LYS A 100 -8.83 -42.80 -27.95
N LEU A 101 -9.67 -41.90 -28.47
CA LEU A 101 -9.40 -40.47 -28.40
C LEU A 101 -9.28 -40.00 -26.95
N GLU A 102 -8.20 -39.27 -26.68
CA GLU A 102 -7.82 -38.65 -25.42
C GLU A 102 -7.93 -37.12 -25.52
N SER A 103 -7.62 -36.55 -26.68
CA SER A 103 -7.71 -35.11 -26.96
C SER A 103 -8.19 -34.84 -28.39
N VAL A 104 -9.09 -33.88 -28.55
CA VAL A 104 -9.60 -33.44 -29.86
C VAL A 104 -9.68 -31.92 -29.91
N ASP A 105 -9.09 -31.32 -30.93
CA ASP A 105 -9.29 -29.92 -31.30
C ASP A 105 -10.10 -29.85 -32.59
N LEU A 106 -11.30 -29.27 -32.52
CA LEU A 106 -12.21 -29.00 -33.63
C LEU A 106 -12.56 -27.51 -33.69
N SER A 107 -11.74 -26.65 -33.08
CA SER A 107 -11.96 -25.23 -33.05
C SER A 107 -11.96 -24.60 -34.46
N PHE A 108 -12.62 -23.45 -34.62
CA PHE A 108 -12.70 -22.72 -35.89
C PHE A 108 -13.22 -23.59 -37.05
N ASN A 109 -14.36 -24.24 -36.83
CA ASN A 109 -15.10 -25.01 -37.84
C ASN A 109 -16.54 -24.49 -37.96
N LEU A 110 -17.43 -25.27 -38.60
CA LEU A 110 -18.84 -24.91 -38.82
C LEU A 110 -19.78 -25.91 -38.15
N LEU A 111 -19.32 -26.59 -37.09
CA LEU A 111 -20.06 -27.67 -36.45
C LEU A 111 -21.34 -27.16 -35.80
N LYS A 112 -22.47 -27.76 -36.15
CA LYS A 112 -23.76 -27.53 -35.48
C LYS A 112 -24.06 -28.56 -34.40
N THR A 113 -23.49 -29.75 -34.54
CA THR A 113 -23.63 -30.88 -33.61
C THR A 113 -22.36 -31.72 -33.63
N ILE A 114 -22.00 -32.31 -32.50
CA ILE A 114 -20.90 -33.26 -32.39
C ILE A 114 -21.20 -34.30 -31.30
N SER A 115 -20.67 -35.51 -31.45
CA SER A 115 -20.78 -36.58 -30.45
C SER A 115 -19.53 -37.44 -30.43
N PHE A 116 -19.19 -37.94 -29.24
CA PHE A 116 -18.04 -38.79 -28.99
C PHE A 116 -18.45 -39.95 -28.09
N LYS A 117 -17.83 -41.12 -28.28
CA LYS A 117 -18.01 -42.28 -27.39
C LYS A 117 -16.72 -42.75 -26.72
N SER A 118 -15.59 -42.05 -26.93
CA SER A 118 -14.33 -42.43 -26.29
C SER A 118 -14.39 -42.21 -24.78
N PRO A 119 -14.22 -43.26 -23.96
CA PRO A 119 -14.18 -43.12 -22.50
C PRO A 119 -12.87 -42.49 -22.00
N HIS A 120 -11.87 -42.31 -22.88
CA HIS A 120 -10.55 -41.77 -22.56
C HIS A 120 -10.44 -40.26 -22.83
N LEU A 121 -11.45 -39.67 -23.47
CA LEU A 121 -11.41 -38.27 -23.91
C LEU A 121 -11.45 -37.33 -22.71
N HIS A 122 -10.35 -36.62 -22.48
CA HIS A 122 -10.16 -35.71 -21.35
C HIS A 122 -10.08 -34.24 -21.77
N THR A 123 -9.71 -33.93 -23.00
CA THR A 123 -9.60 -32.55 -23.50
C THR A 123 -10.33 -32.39 -24.83
N ILE A 124 -11.24 -31.41 -24.91
CA ILE A 124 -11.95 -31.08 -26.15
C ILE A 124 -11.94 -29.56 -26.36
N ASP A 125 -11.50 -29.13 -27.55
CA ASP A 125 -11.67 -27.76 -28.02
C ASP A 125 -12.71 -27.69 -29.15
N LEU A 126 -13.74 -26.87 -28.96
CA LEU A 126 -14.82 -26.58 -29.89
C LEU A 126 -15.02 -25.07 -30.08
N GLU A 127 -14.01 -24.26 -29.77
CA GLU A 127 -14.05 -22.81 -29.92
C GLU A 127 -14.48 -22.39 -31.34
N ARG A 128 -15.28 -21.34 -31.46
CA ARG A 128 -15.68 -20.75 -32.76
C ARG A 128 -16.27 -21.77 -33.73
N ASN A 129 -17.33 -22.44 -33.27
CA ASN A 129 -18.22 -23.26 -34.08
C ASN A 129 -19.63 -22.66 -34.10
N LEU A 130 -20.62 -23.41 -34.58
CA LEU A 130 -22.03 -23.03 -34.64
C LEU A 130 -22.87 -23.93 -33.73
N LEU A 131 -22.31 -24.36 -32.60
CA LEU A 131 -22.98 -25.28 -31.69
C LEU A 131 -24.13 -24.55 -30.99
N GLY A 132 -25.34 -25.07 -31.20
CA GLY A 132 -26.52 -24.71 -30.43
C GLY A 132 -26.74 -25.64 -29.24
N THR A 133 -27.94 -25.62 -28.67
CA THR A 133 -28.29 -26.47 -27.52
C THR A 133 -28.46 -27.94 -27.92
N GLY A 134 -27.56 -28.80 -27.43
CA GLY A 134 -27.52 -30.23 -27.77
C GLY A 134 -26.63 -31.05 -26.82
N ALA A 135 -26.74 -32.38 -26.89
CA ALA A 135 -26.00 -33.30 -26.02
C ALA A 135 -24.65 -33.71 -26.63
N PHE A 136 -23.62 -32.87 -26.48
CA PHE A 136 -22.28 -33.11 -27.06
C PHE A 136 -21.27 -33.77 -26.10
N VAL A 137 -21.54 -33.84 -24.78
CA VAL A 137 -20.67 -34.51 -23.78
C VAL A 137 -21.23 -35.80 -23.18
N LYS A 138 -22.29 -36.35 -23.77
CA LYS A 138 -22.96 -37.54 -23.22
C LYS A 138 -22.03 -38.76 -23.23
N GLY A 139 -21.78 -39.34 -22.04
CA GLY A 139 -20.96 -40.54 -21.90
C GLY A 139 -19.46 -40.30 -21.77
N LEU A 140 -19.02 -39.03 -21.72
CA LEU A 140 -17.60 -38.66 -21.56
C LEU A 140 -17.22 -38.60 -20.09
N THR A 141 -16.94 -39.77 -19.51
CA THR A 141 -16.68 -39.92 -18.07
C THR A 141 -15.28 -39.50 -17.63
N ALA A 142 -14.36 -39.22 -18.57
CA ALA A 142 -12.99 -38.78 -18.28
C ALA A 142 -12.75 -37.30 -18.61
N LEU A 143 -13.76 -36.56 -19.09
CA LEU A 143 -13.61 -35.19 -19.57
C LEU A 143 -13.14 -34.26 -18.43
N ARG A 144 -12.03 -33.56 -18.64
CA ARG A 144 -11.42 -32.61 -17.69
C ARG A 144 -11.48 -31.18 -18.21
N GLU A 145 -11.22 -30.99 -19.49
CA GLU A 145 -11.10 -29.67 -20.11
C GLU A 145 -12.04 -29.58 -21.31
N LEU A 146 -12.84 -28.52 -21.33
CA LEU A 146 -13.79 -28.26 -22.41
C LEU A 146 -13.81 -26.77 -22.76
N ASN A 147 -13.42 -26.48 -24.01
CA ASN A 147 -13.54 -25.15 -24.59
C ASN A 147 -14.73 -25.09 -25.55
N LEU A 148 -15.72 -24.25 -25.23
CA LEU A 148 -16.95 -24.00 -25.99
C LEU A 148 -17.07 -22.51 -26.35
N ARG A 149 -15.96 -21.79 -26.30
CA ARG A 149 -15.92 -20.35 -26.53
C ARG A 149 -16.49 -19.97 -27.90
N ASP A 150 -17.13 -18.80 -27.97
CA ASP A 150 -17.60 -18.16 -29.20
C ASP A 150 -18.48 -19.09 -30.06
N ASN A 151 -19.51 -19.68 -29.42
CA ASN A 151 -20.56 -20.50 -30.05
C ASN A 151 -21.95 -19.84 -29.86
N ASP A 152 -23.05 -20.56 -30.14
CA ASP A 152 -24.43 -20.07 -30.00
C ASP A 152 -25.20 -20.79 -28.86
N LEU A 153 -24.53 -21.17 -27.76
CA LEU A 153 -25.16 -21.86 -26.64
C LEU A 153 -26.11 -20.93 -25.86
N THR A 154 -27.32 -21.40 -25.58
CA THR A 154 -28.30 -20.72 -24.71
C THR A 154 -28.63 -21.49 -23.42
N GLU A 155 -28.28 -22.77 -23.35
CA GLU A 155 -28.56 -23.64 -22.19
C GLU A 155 -27.38 -24.59 -21.91
N LEU A 156 -27.26 -25.07 -20.66
CA LEU A 156 -26.14 -25.89 -20.19
C LEU A 156 -26.56 -27.30 -19.70
N SER A 157 -27.78 -27.73 -20.01
CA SER A 157 -28.37 -28.98 -19.51
C SER A 157 -27.50 -30.21 -19.80
N SER A 158 -26.87 -30.23 -20.99
CA SER A 158 -25.99 -31.31 -21.45
C SER A 158 -24.70 -31.43 -20.65
N LEU A 159 -24.24 -30.38 -19.96
CA LEU A 159 -22.99 -30.43 -19.19
C LEU A 159 -23.14 -31.20 -17.88
N THR A 160 -24.35 -31.32 -17.32
CA THR A 160 -24.61 -31.93 -16.00
C THR A 160 -24.09 -33.37 -15.83
N VAL A 161 -23.83 -34.07 -16.94
CA VAL A 161 -23.27 -35.43 -16.95
C VAL A 161 -21.74 -35.45 -16.88
N ALA A 162 -21.06 -34.36 -17.23
CA ALA A 162 -19.60 -34.24 -17.29
C ALA A 162 -18.99 -33.87 -15.92
N LYS A 163 -19.31 -34.66 -14.89
CA LYS A 163 -18.95 -34.38 -13.48
C LYS A 163 -17.44 -34.37 -13.20
N THR A 164 -16.61 -34.84 -14.12
CA THR A 164 -15.15 -34.84 -14.01
C THR A 164 -14.49 -33.55 -14.46
N LEU A 165 -15.24 -32.64 -15.10
CA LEU A 165 -14.73 -31.36 -15.60
C LEU A 165 -14.06 -30.55 -14.49
N THR A 166 -12.88 -30.04 -14.82
CA THR A 166 -12.07 -29.15 -13.97
C THR A 166 -11.93 -27.76 -14.60
N HIS A 167 -11.85 -27.67 -15.93
CA HIS A 167 -11.75 -26.42 -16.68
C HIS A 167 -12.85 -26.30 -17.72
N LEU A 168 -13.56 -25.18 -17.71
CA LEU A 168 -14.68 -24.94 -18.62
C LEU A 168 -14.67 -23.51 -19.14
N ASN A 169 -14.55 -23.37 -20.46
CA ASN A 169 -14.63 -22.08 -21.13
C ASN A 169 -15.92 -21.98 -21.97
N LEU A 170 -16.81 -21.08 -21.55
CA LEU A 170 -18.11 -20.79 -22.14
C LEU A 170 -18.20 -19.33 -22.64
N ARG A 171 -17.07 -18.63 -22.75
CA ARG A 171 -17.02 -17.23 -23.16
C ARG A 171 -17.73 -17.00 -24.51
N GLY A 172 -18.43 -15.89 -24.68
CA GLY A 172 -18.95 -15.49 -25.99
C GLY A 172 -20.09 -16.36 -26.49
N ASN A 173 -20.99 -16.77 -25.59
CA ASN A 173 -22.21 -17.49 -25.92
C ASN A 173 -23.43 -16.60 -25.59
N ARG A 174 -24.64 -17.16 -25.54
CA ARG A 174 -25.90 -16.46 -25.20
C ARG A 174 -26.59 -17.11 -24.01
N ILE A 175 -25.81 -17.54 -23.03
CA ILE A 175 -26.28 -18.27 -21.85
C ILE A 175 -26.97 -17.29 -20.91
N THR A 176 -28.14 -17.67 -20.40
CA THR A 176 -28.89 -16.92 -19.38
C THR A 176 -29.04 -17.69 -18.06
N ASP A 177 -29.23 -19.02 -18.13
CA ASP A 177 -29.37 -19.90 -16.95
C ASP A 177 -28.11 -20.75 -16.74
N ILE A 178 -27.44 -20.51 -15.61
CA ILE A 178 -26.24 -21.23 -15.16
C ILE A 178 -26.50 -22.26 -14.06
N LYS A 179 -27.75 -22.49 -13.66
CA LYS A 179 -28.11 -23.50 -12.64
C LYS A 179 -27.50 -24.89 -12.92
N PRO A 180 -27.41 -25.39 -14.16
CA PRO A 180 -26.78 -26.69 -14.43
C PRO A 180 -25.32 -26.80 -13.97
N LEU A 181 -24.59 -25.68 -13.87
CA LEU A 181 -23.19 -25.69 -13.43
C LEU A 181 -23.04 -26.16 -11.99
N SER A 182 -24.05 -25.96 -11.12
CA SER A 182 -24.00 -26.40 -9.72
C SER A 182 -23.80 -27.92 -9.55
N GLU A 183 -24.01 -28.72 -10.59
CA GLU A 183 -23.77 -30.18 -10.59
C GLU A 183 -22.30 -30.56 -10.89
N LEU A 184 -21.47 -29.60 -11.30
CA LEU A 184 -20.07 -29.79 -11.71
C LEU A 184 -19.11 -29.54 -10.55
N GLY A 185 -19.18 -30.38 -9.53
CA GLY A 185 -18.46 -30.18 -8.26
C GLY A 185 -16.92 -30.23 -8.30
N ASN A 186 -16.31 -30.47 -9.46
CA ASN A 186 -14.85 -30.52 -9.65
C ASN A 186 -14.29 -29.32 -10.43
N LEU A 187 -15.12 -28.34 -10.81
CA LEU A 187 -14.66 -27.15 -11.52
C LEU A 187 -13.75 -26.29 -10.65
N VAL A 188 -12.53 -26.06 -11.13
CA VAL A 188 -11.54 -25.18 -10.52
C VAL A 188 -11.32 -23.89 -11.32
N ASP A 189 -11.62 -23.92 -12.64
CA ASP A 189 -11.53 -22.81 -13.59
C ASP A 189 -12.82 -22.71 -14.43
N LEU A 190 -13.43 -21.52 -14.43
CA LEU A 190 -14.65 -21.24 -15.16
C LEU A 190 -14.61 -19.86 -15.83
N ASN A 191 -14.85 -19.83 -17.15
CA ASN A 191 -14.97 -18.60 -17.92
C ASN A 191 -16.36 -18.49 -18.57
N LEU A 192 -17.13 -17.50 -18.13
CA LEU A 192 -18.50 -17.16 -18.55
C LEU A 192 -18.58 -15.77 -19.18
N ARG A 193 -17.44 -15.13 -19.53
CA ARG A 193 -17.41 -13.79 -20.12
C ARG A 193 -18.33 -13.64 -21.32
N ASN A 194 -18.86 -12.44 -21.53
CA ASN A 194 -19.65 -12.10 -22.72
C ASN A 194 -20.80 -13.10 -22.98
N ASN A 195 -21.68 -13.24 -22.00
CA ASN A 195 -22.93 -14.00 -22.10
C ASN A 195 -24.11 -13.08 -21.73
N GLU A 196 -25.29 -13.64 -21.44
CA GLU A 196 -26.51 -12.92 -21.07
C GLU A 196 -26.96 -13.26 -19.63
N ILE A 197 -26.01 -13.54 -18.72
CA ILE A 197 -26.26 -14.01 -17.35
C ILE A 197 -26.58 -12.82 -16.43
N THR A 198 -27.64 -12.95 -15.63
CA THR A 198 -28.05 -11.92 -14.64
C THR A 198 -28.20 -12.46 -13.20
N ASP A 199 -28.05 -13.77 -12.97
CA ASP A 199 -28.20 -14.41 -11.65
C ASP A 199 -27.02 -15.36 -11.41
N TYR A 200 -26.20 -15.06 -10.40
CA TYR A 200 -24.95 -15.80 -10.14
C TYR A 200 -25.01 -16.72 -8.93
N ARG A 201 -26.15 -16.80 -8.22
CA ARG A 201 -26.31 -17.55 -6.96
C ARG A 201 -25.99 -19.04 -7.07
N HIS A 202 -25.97 -19.58 -8.29
CA HIS A 202 -25.63 -20.97 -8.56
C HIS A 202 -24.13 -21.26 -8.56
N LEU A 203 -23.27 -20.25 -8.71
CA LEU A 203 -21.82 -20.39 -8.64
C LEU A 203 -21.34 -20.66 -7.21
N ASP A 204 -22.06 -20.16 -6.20
CA ASP A 204 -21.76 -20.44 -4.79
C ASP A 204 -21.82 -21.93 -4.42
N LYS A 205 -22.47 -22.75 -5.26
CA LYS A 205 -22.59 -24.20 -5.05
C LYS A 205 -21.40 -24.99 -5.60
N LEU A 206 -20.42 -24.33 -6.20
CA LEU A 206 -19.20 -24.96 -6.71
C LEU A 206 -18.15 -25.01 -5.58
N PRO A 207 -17.88 -26.20 -5.00
CA PRO A 207 -17.03 -26.30 -3.80
C PRO A 207 -15.53 -26.20 -4.09
N THR A 208 -15.13 -26.40 -5.35
CA THR A 208 -13.72 -26.49 -5.77
C THR A 208 -13.24 -25.31 -6.61
N LEU A 209 -14.13 -24.36 -6.93
CA LEU A 209 -13.81 -23.19 -7.74
C LEU A 209 -12.88 -22.25 -6.97
N ASN A 210 -11.59 -22.24 -7.32
CA ASN A 210 -10.56 -21.49 -6.59
C ASN A 210 -9.39 -20.98 -7.46
N GLU A 211 -9.31 -21.35 -8.74
CA GLU A 211 -8.24 -20.90 -9.63
C GLU A 211 -8.66 -19.65 -10.37
N ARG A 212 -9.72 -19.76 -11.19
CA ARG A 212 -10.18 -18.67 -12.04
C ARG A 212 -11.70 -18.62 -12.18
N LEU A 213 -12.26 -17.42 -12.07
CA LEU A 213 -13.67 -17.15 -12.38
C LEU A 213 -13.79 -15.85 -13.17
N TYR A 214 -14.11 -15.96 -14.45
CA TYR A 214 -14.30 -14.81 -15.33
C TYR A 214 -15.75 -14.68 -15.77
N ILE A 215 -16.33 -13.50 -15.58
CA ILE A 215 -17.76 -13.21 -15.83
C ILE A 215 -17.98 -11.85 -16.49
N ALA A 216 -16.94 -11.04 -16.73
CA ALA A 216 -17.10 -9.71 -17.32
C ALA A 216 -17.83 -9.73 -18.68
N GLY A 217 -18.57 -8.66 -18.99
CA GLY A 217 -19.32 -8.52 -20.24
C GLY A 217 -20.71 -9.17 -20.24
N ASN A 218 -21.20 -9.62 -19.09
CA ASN A 218 -22.61 -9.97 -18.88
C ASN A 218 -23.43 -8.72 -18.48
N PRO A 219 -24.76 -8.66 -18.75
CA PRO A 219 -25.59 -7.50 -18.45
C PRO A 219 -26.00 -7.37 -16.95
N GLY A 220 -26.23 -6.14 -16.49
CA GLY A 220 -26.98 -5.85 -15.25
C GLY A 220 -26.29 -6.27 -13.94
N ILE A 221 -24.96 -6.21 -13.87
CA ILE A 221 -24.24 -6.94 -12.82
C ILE A 221 -24.18 -6.18 -11.49
N ASP A 222 -24.78 -6.78 -10.46
CA ASP A 222 -24.46 -6.59 -9.05
C ASP A 222 -23.61 -7.77 -8.57
N TYR A 223 -22.30 -7.53 -8.34
CA TYR A 223 -21.36 -8.58 -7.94
C TYR A 223 -21.43 -8.94 -6.45
N THR A 224 -22.30 -8.30 -5.64
CA THR A 224 -22.40 -8.62 -4.21
C THR A 224 -22.80 -10.07 -3.94
N GLU A 225 -23.48 -10.73 -4.89
CA GLU A 225 -23.78 -12.17 -4.81
C GLU A 225 -22.53 -13.06 -4.90
N LEU A 226 -21.39 -12.53 -5.34
CA LEU A 226 -20.13 -13.25 -5.53
C LEU A 226 -19.09 -12.97 -4.42
N ALA A 227 -19.50 -12.26 -3.36
CA ALA A 227 -18.75 -11.94 -2.15
C ALA A 227 -17.80 -13.05 -1.68
N ARG A 228 -18.33 -14.26 -1.55
CA ARG A 228 -17.55 -15.43 -1.12
C ARG A 228 -16.52 -15.86 -2.18
N LEU A 229 -16.89 -15.82 -3.45
CA LEU A 229 -16.06 -16.28 -4.56
C LEU A 229 -14.91 -15.32 -4.86
N SER A 230 -15.07 -14.01 -4.69
CA SER A 230 -13.98 -13.03 -4.88
C SER A 230 -12.83 -13.21 -3.90
N GLU A 231 -13.07 -13.77 -2.71
CA GLU A 231 -12.01 -14.07 -1.73
C GLU A 231 -11.36 -15.44 -1.97
N MET A 232 -12.14 -16.42 -2.44
CA MET A 232 -11.69 -17.80 -2.58
C MET A 232 -10.99 -18.09 -3.91
N VAL A 233 -11.32 -17.35 -4.96
CA VAL A 233 -10.79 -17.55 -6.31
C VAL A 233 -9.59 -16.64 -6.51
N ARG A 234 -8.45 -17.24 -6.89
CA ARG A 234 -7.18 -16.53 -7.04
C ARG A 234 -7.18 -15.49 -8.15
N ASP A 235 -7.91 -15.74 -9.25
CA ASP A 235 -7.96 -14.87 -10.42
C ASP A 235 -9.41 -14.60 -10.84
N VAL A 236 -9.86 -13.37 -10.62
CA VAL A 236 -11.20 -12.89 -10.95
C VAL A 236 -11.13 -11.63 -11.81
N ASP A 237 -12.16 -11.41 -12.64
CA ASP A 237 -12.23 -10.25 -13.54
C ASP A 237 -13.34 -9.26 -13.17
N PHE A 238 -13.79 -9.32 -11.93
CA PHE A 238 -14.81 -8.45 -11.36
C PHE A 238 -14.35 -7.95 -10.00
N GLU A 239 -14.86 -6.78 -9.63
CA GLU A 239 -14.59 -6.16 -8.34
C GLU A 239 -15.91 -6.00 -7.59
N ILE A 240 -15.94 -6.42 -6.32
CA ILE A 240 -17.09 -6.20 -5.46
C ILE A 240 -16.94 -4.82 -4.83
N ARG A 241 -17.75 -3.88 -5.32
CA ARG A 241 -17.87 -2.57 -4.70
C ARG A 241 -18.88 -2.64 -3.58
N TRP A 242 -18.38 -2.96 -2.39
CA TRP A 242 -19.16 -2.84 -1.16
C TRP A 242 -19.60 -1.39 -0.98
N LYS A 243 -20.92 -1.18 -0.95
CA LYS A 243 -21.46 0.12 -0.58
C LYS A 243 -21.31 0.31 0.92
N GLN A 244 -20.52 1.30 1.31
CA GLN A 244 -20.48 1.80 2.69
C GLN A 244 -21.88 2.27 3.12
N PRO A 245 -22.19 2.28 4.43
CA PRO A 245 -23.44 2.88 4.88
C PRO A 245 -23.40 4.39 4.62
N THR A 246 -24.54 4.95 4.22
CA THR A 246 -24.70 6.41 4.11
C THR A 246 -24.95 6.98 5.50
N VAL A 247 -24.25 8.06 5.82
CA VAL A 247 -24.40 8.84 7.06
C VAL A 247 -25.06 10.17 6.67
N ASN A 248 -26.13 10.56 7.37
CA ASN A 248 -26.89 11.78 7.03
C ASN A 248 -26.19 13.10 7.45
N LEU A 249 -25.17 13.02 8.29
CA LEU A 249 -24.50 14.15 8.92
C LEU A 249 -23.00 14.09 8.64
N GLU A 250 -22.43 15.20 8.17
CA GLU A 250 -21.00 15.31 7.92
C GLU A 250 -20.21 15.45 9.23
N SER A 251 -18.95 15.03 9.20
CA SER A 251 -18.02 15.25 10.30
C SER A 251 -17.82 16.74 10.57
N GLY A 252 -17.52 17.09 11.81
CA GLY A 252 -17.26 18.47 12.23
C GLY A 252 -18.04 18.88 13.46
N PHE A 253 -18.12 20.18 13.70
CA PHE A 253 -18.86 20.72 14.84
C PHE A 253 -20.36 20.58 14.63
N ILE A 254 -21.02 20.05 15.65
CA ILE A 254 -22.47 19.80 15.64
C ILE A 254 -23.10 20.37 16.92
N GLY A 255 -24.39 20.68 16.84
CA GLY A 255 -25.17 21.08 18.01
C GLY A 255 -25.40 19.91 18.97
N ASP A 256 -25.48 20.21 20.26
CA ASP A 256 -25.80 19.22 21.29
C ASP A 256 -27.17 18.57 21.01
N GLY A 257 -27.19 17.24 20.91
CA GLY A 257 -28.39 16.47 20.57
C GLY A 257 -28.65 16.28 19.08
N ALA A 258 -27.69 16.61 18.20
CA ALA A 258 -27.82 16.33 16.77
C ALA A 258 -28.01 14.83 16.50
N ILE A 259 -28.77 14.53 15.44
CA ILE A 259 -29.23 13.18 15.13
C ILE A 259 -28.49 12.64 13.91
N VAL A 260 -27.77 11.54 14.14
CA VAL A 260 -27.10 10.75 13.10
C VAL A 260 -28.00 9.59 12.70
N GLU A 261 -28.23 9.45 11.41
CA GLU A 261 -28.97 8.35 10.79
C GLU A 261 -28.07 7.62 9.80
N LEU A 262 -28.07 6.30 9.90
CA LEU A 262 -27.36 5.39 9.01
C LEU A 262 -28.36 4.71 8.06
N SER A 263 -27.97 4.53 6.80
CA SER A 263 -28.79 3.80 5.83
C SER A 263 -27.93 2.99 4.84
N THR A 264 -28.54 1.96 4.27
CA THR A 264 -27.95 1.13 3.22
C THR A 264 -29.05 0.71 2.25
N ASP A 265 -28.74 0.63 0.96
CA ASP A 265 -29.62 0.14 -0.08
C ASP A 265 -29.47 -1.37 -0.33
N VAL A 266 -28.61 -2.05 0.43
CA VAL A 266 -28.39 -3.50 0.35
C VAL A 266 -29.51 -4.24 1.09
N GLU A 267 -30.43 -4.83 0.34
CA GLU A 267 -31.58 -5.57 0.91
C GLU A 267 -31.13 -6.77 1.76
N GLY A 268 -31.61 -6.83 3.00
CA GLY A 268 -31.29 -7.91 3.95
C GLY A 268 -29.96 -7.74 4.69
N ALA A 269 -29.25 -6.62 4.49
CA ALA A 269 -28.05 -6.29 5.25
C ALA A 269 -28.36 -5.67 6.62
N TRP A 270 -27.36 -5.67 7.49
CA TRP A 270 -27.37 -4.93 8.76
C TRP A 270 -26.28 -3.88 8.76
N ILE A 271 -26.43 -2.83 9.56
CA ILE A 271 -25.35 -1.86 9.79
C ILE A 271 -24.86 -2.05 11.22
N PHE A 272 -23.54 -2.10 11.41
CA PHE A 272 -22.90 -2.11 12.71
C PHE A 272 -22.08 -0.83 12.88
N TYR A 273 -22.03 -0.31 14.10
CA TYR A 273 -21.30 0.92 14.37
C TYR A 273 -20.66 0.96 15.76
N THR A 274 -19.68 1.84 15.91
CA THR A 274 -19.01 2.22 17.16
C THR A 274 -18.98 3.75 17.26
N LEU A 275 -18.78 4.29 18.46
CA LEU A 275 -18.65 5.74 18.70
C LEU A 275 -17.29 6.12 19.32
N ASP A 276 -16.40 5.14 19.47
CA ASP A 276 -15.11 5.24 20.16
C ASP A 276 -13.92 5.03 19.22
N GLY A 277 -14.13 5.11 17.91
CA GLY A 277 -13.08 4.93 16.91
C GLY A 277 -12.64 3.48 16.66
N SER A 278 -13.13 2.50 17.43
CA SER A 278 -12.82 1.08 17.19
C SER A 278 -13.48 0.55 15.92
N GLU A 279 -12.89 -0.48 15.30
CA GLU A 279 -13.43 -1.08 14.09
C GLU A 279 -14.77 -1.80 14.39
N PRO A 280 -15.87 -1.51 13.66
CA PRO A 280 -17.13 -2.19 13.90
C PRO A 280 -17.04 -3.65 13.45
N THR A 281 -17.22 -4.58 14.38
CA THR A 281 -17.29 -6.02 14.12
C THR A 281 -18.68 -6.57 14.40
N ALA A 282 -18.88 -7.88 14.24
CA ALA A 282 -20.18 -8.50 14.52
C ALA A 282 -20.60 -8.42 16.00
N SER A 283 -19.68 -8.08 16.90
CA SER A 283 -19.97 -7.80 18.32
C SER A 283 -20.24 -6.32 18.62
N ALA A 284 -20.07 -5.42 17.64
CA ALA A 284 -20.38 -4.00 17.80
C ALA A 284 -21.90 -3.76 17.86
N THR A 285 -22.29 -2.51 18.09
CA THR A 285 -23.72 -2.16 18.19
C THR A 285 -24.37 -2.27 16.82
N LYS A 286 -25.43 -3.08 16.73
CA LYS A 286 -26.30 -3.13 15.56
C LYS A 286 -27.14 -1.86 15.50
N TYR A 287 -27.18 -1.20 14.35
CA TYR A 287 -28.00 -0.01 14.13
C TYR A 287 -29.49 -0.39 14.07
N GLU A 288 -30.28 0.17 14.99
CA GLU A 288 -31.73 -0.08 15.11
C GLU A 288 -32.58 1.20 15.01
N GLY A 289 -31.96 2.38 14.97
CA GLY A 289 -32.63 3.67 14.87
C GLY A 289 -31.68 4.86 15.05
N PRO A 290 -32.17 6.09 14.94
CA PRO A 290 -31.35 7.30 14.97
C PRO A 290 -30.51 7.43 16.24
N ILE A 291 -29.27 7.90 16.09
CA ILE A 291 -28.28 8.06 17.16
C ILE A 291 -28.20 9.54 17.53
N ALA A 292 -28.50 9.88 18.78
CA ALA A 292 -28.31 11.24 19.28
C ALA A 292 -26.86 11.43 19.76
N ILE A 293 -26.14 12.39 19.17
CA ILE A 293 -24.82 12.81 19.62
C ILE A 293 -24.99 14.03 20.54
N ASN A 294 -24.73 13.81 21.82
CA ASN A 294 -24.82 14.84 22.87
C ASN A 294 -23.73 14.60 23.92
N ALA A 295 -23.62 15.52 24.87
CA ALA A 295 -22.62 15.45 25.94
C ALA A 295 -22.66 14.12 26.72
N GLU A 296 -23.84 13.53 26.93
CA GLU A 296 -23.97 12.25 27.64
C GLU A 296 -23.49 11.07 26.79
N THR A 297 -23.83 11.04 25.50
CA THR A 297 -23.32 10.03 24.56
C THR A 297 -21.79 10.07 24.49
N ILE A 298 -21.20 11.26 24.40
CA ILE A 298 -19.74 11.43 24.36
C ILE A 298 -19.07 10.99 25.67
N ARG A 299 -19.69 11.25 26.83
CA ARG A 299 -19.17 10.79 28.14
C ARG A 299 -19.10 9.28 28.28
N GLN A 300 -19.92 8.54 27.53
CA GLN A 300 -19.91 7.07 27.57
C GLN A 300 -18.75 6.46 26.76
N VAL A 301 -18.08 7.24 25.91
CA VAL A 301 -16.94 6.78 25.12
C VAL A 301 -15.77 6.41 26.07
N PRO A 302 -15.20 5.20 26.00
CA PRO A 302 -14.13 4.75 26.89
C PRO A 302 -12.90 5.67 26.93
N ILE A 303 -12.38 5.96 28.12
CA ILE A 303 -11.21 6.84 28.30
C ILE A 303 -9.93 6.07 27.98
N ILE A 304 -9.26 6.44 26.89
CA ILE A 304 -8.01 5.80 26.48
C ILE A 304 -6.80 6.35 27.26
N ALA A 305 -6.90 7.54 27.86
CA ALA A 305 -5.89 8.09 28.78
C ALA A 305 -5.51 7.16 29.93
N ASN A 306 -6.44 6.31 30.37
CA ASN A 306 -6.22 5.42 31.51
C ASN A 306 -5.41 4.17 31.13
N THR A 307 -4.97 4.06 29.88
CA THR A 307 -3.99 3.06 29.45
C THR A 307 -2.57 3.55 29.72
N LYS A 308 -1.69 2.66 30.21
CA LYS A 308 -0.27 2.97 30.42
C LYS A 308 0.48 3.03 29.10
N THR A 309 0.86 4.24 28.66
CA THR A 309 1.57 4.48 27.39
C THR A 309 3.10 4.59 27.55
N SER A 310 3.60 4.71 28.78
CA SER A 310 5.01 4.93 29.08
C SER A 310 5.42 4.23 30.38
N ILE A 311 6.72 3.99 30.53
CA ILE A 311 7.32 3.51 31.78
C ILE A 311 7.67 4.65 32.74
N TYR A 312 7.80 5.88 32.25
CA TYR A 312 8.16 7.06 33.05
C TYR A 312 6.99 7.61 33.86
N ARG A 313 5.78 7.18 33.51
CA ARG A 313 4.56 7.67 34.12
C ARG A 313 3.58 6.53 34.28
N GLU A 314 2.92 6.48 35.43
CA GLU A 314 1.78 5.60 35.58
C GLU A 314 0.62 6.05 34.70
N ALA A 315 -0.27 5.11 34.37
CA ALA A 315 -1.50 5.43 33.69
C ALA A 315 -2.29 6.49 34.48
N PHE A 316 -3.03 7.32 33.77
CA PHE A 316 -3.92 8.25 34.43
C PHE A 316 -5.08 7.49 35.10
N SER A 317 -5.73 8.15 36.04
CA SER A 317 -6.99 7.70 36.65
C SER A 317 -8.07 8.75 36.44
N LEU A 318 -8.25 9.18 35.19
CA LEU A 318 -9.23 10.21 34.83
C LEU A 318 -10.64 9.63 34.84
N LYS A 319 -11.59 10.46 35.29
CA LYS A 319 -13.03 10.22 35.17
C LYS A 319 -13.57 10.88 33.89
N PRO A 320 -14.73 10.42 33.35
CA PRO A 320 -15.27 10.95 32.11
C PRO A 320 -15.42 12.47 32.08
N GLU A 321 -15.87 13.08 33.18
CA GLU A 321 -16.05 14.53 33.31
C GLU A 321 -14.75 15.35 33.24
N GLN A 322 -13.58 14.69 33.29
CA GLN A 322 -12.26 15.33 33.25
C GLN A 322 -11.62 15.28 31.87
N VAL A 323 -12.23 14.59 30.90
CA VAL A 323 -11.63 14.31 29.60
C VAL A 323 -12.47 14.97 28.50
N LYS A 324 -11.82 15.81 27.70
CA LYS A 324 -12.43 16.36 26.49
C LYS A 324 -12.42 15.32 25.38
N LYS A 325 -13.57 15.11 24.76
CA LYS A 325 -13.77 14.06 23.74
C LYS A 325 -14.70 14.54 22.62
N ALA A 326 -14.53 13.91 21.47
CA ALA A 326 -15.44 13.86 20.34
C ALA A 326 -16.05 12.45 20.28
N ALA A 327 -17.22 12.32 19.64
CA ALA A 327 -17.72 11.01 19.23
C ALA A 327 -17.12 10.66 17.87
N VAL A 328 -16.54 9.47 17.74
CA VAL A 328 -16.04 8.98 16.46
C VAL A 328 -16.93 7.84 16.01
N LEU A 329 -17.88 8.16 15.13
CA LEU A 329 -18.72 7.19 14.48
C LEU A 329 -17.90 6.42 13.46
N ARG A 330 -17.79 5.11 13.65
CA ARG A 330 -17.35 4.19 12.60
C ARG A 330 -18.47 3.23 12.29
N ALA A 331 -18.80 3.03 11.01
CA ALA A 331 -19.91 2.17 10.61
C ALA A 331 -19.60 1.36 9.36
N ASN A 332 -20.14 0.15 9.28
CA ASN A 332 -20.06 -0.71 8.10
C ASN A 332 -21.35 -1.51 7.88
N VAL A 333 -21.56 -1.96 6.65
CA VAL A 333 -22.66 -2.83 6.25
C VAL A 333 -22.21 -4.28 6.38
N TYR A 334 -22.98 -5.08 7.09
CA TYR A 334 -22.79 -6.53 7.18
C TYR A 334 -23.82 -7.25 6.32
N TYR A 335 -23.35 -8.03 5.35
CA TYR A 335 -24.18 -8.82 4.46
C TYR A 335 -23.54 -10.18 4.19
N ARG A 336 -24.31 -11.26 4.38
CA ARG A 336 -23.90 -12.65 4.10
C ARG A 336 -22.53 -13.07 4.69
N GLY A 337 -22.18 -12.60 5.87
CA GLY A 337 -20.93 -12.99 6.54
C GLY A 337 -19.77 -12.02 6.35
N GLN A 338 -19.93 -10.98 5.55
CA GLN A 338 -18.87 -10.03 5.21
C GLN A 338 -19.27 -8.60 5.57
N PHE A 339 -18.26 -7.77 5.86
CA PHE A 339 -18.39 -6.36 6.15
C PHE A 339 -17.96 -5.53 4.94
N SER A 340 -18.67 -4.44 4.67
CA SER A 340 -18.18 -3.38 3.78
C SER A 340 -16.96 -2.69 4.39
N PRO A 341 -16.21 -1.91 3.60
CA PRO A 341 -15.33 -0.89 4.15
C PRO A 341 -16.09 -0.01 5.16
N THR A 342 -15.35 0.49 6.14
CA THR A 342 -15.89 1.30 7.22
C THR A 342 -15.87 2.77 6.83
N VAL A 343 -16.99 3.45 7.06
CA VAL A 343 -17.06 4.92 7.02
C VAL A 343 -16.71 5.47 8.40
N THR A 344 -15.97 6.57 8.46
CA THR A 344 -15.55 7.24 9.70
C THR A 344 -16.06 8.69 9.70
N HIS A 345 -16.70 9.09 10.79
CA HIS A 345 -17.08 10.49 11.04
C HIS A 345 -16.76 10.91 12.47
N THR A 346 -16.00 11.99 12.63
CA THR A 346 -15.73 12.62 13.93
C THR A 346 -16.65 13.80 14.18
N TYR A 347 -17.35 13.80 15.31
CA TYR A 347 -18.29 14.84 15.72
C TYR A 347 -17.85 15.57 16.99
N PHE A 348 -17.80 16.89 16.92
CA PHE A 348 -17.38 17.76 18.01
C PHE A 348 -18.57 18.56 18.55
N LEU A 349 -18.61 18.76 19.87
CA LEU A 349 -19.45 19.79 20.49
C LEU A 349 -18.68 21.10 20.60
N GLU A 350 -19.39 22.23 20.71
CA GLU A 350 -18.80 23.59 20.77
C GLU A 350 -17.70 23.75 21.84
N GLU A 351 -17.74 22.99 22.94
CA GLU A 351 -16.72 23.02 24.00
C GLU A 351 -15.31 22.55 23.56
N ASN A 352 -15.21 21.95 22.37
CA ASN A 352 -13.97 21.53 21.73
C ASN A 352 -13.43 22.56 20.72
N ALA A 353 -14.05 23.74 20.61
CA ALA A 353 -13.59 24.78 19.70
C ALA A 353 -12.14 25.21 19.97
N THR A 354 -11.43 25.47 18.88
CA THR A 354 -10.01 25.83 18.87
C THR A 354 -9.67 26.55 17.57
N LYS A 355 -8.57 27.32 17.58
CA LYS A 355 -8.02 28.00 16.41
C LYS A 355 -7.04 27.15 15.61
N LEU A 356 -6.48 26.12 16.24
CA LEU A 356 -5.56 25.20 15.56
C LEU A 356 -6.34 24.22 14.67
N PRO A 357 -5.74 23.74 13.58
CA PRO A 357 -6.27 22.58 12.88
C PRO A 357 -6.40 21.38 13.84
N ILE A 358 -7.42 20.56 13.62
CA ILE A 358 -7.62 19.31 14.37
C ILE A 358 -7.37 18.13 13.44
N ILE A 359 -6.59 17.17 13.92
CA ILE A 359 -6.32 15.90 13.28
C ILE A 359 -7.00 14.80 14.09
N SER A 360 -8.03 14.18 13.55
CA SER A 360 -8.64 12.99 14.15
C SER A 360 -8.02 11.74 13.52
N LEU A 361 -7.25 10.98 14.32
CA LEU A 361 -6.76 9.67 13.94
C LEU A 361 -7.60 8.60 14.64
N SER A 362 -8.26 7.78 13.83
CA SER A 362 -9.21 6.76 14.29
C SER A 362 -8.76 5.37 13.87
N LEU A 363 -8.53 4.47 14.82
CA LEU A 363 -8.06 3.11 14.58
C LEU A 363 -8.51 2.17 15.69
N ASP A 364 -8.38 0.87 15.46
CA ASP A 364 -8.73 -0.13 16.46
C ASP A 364 -7.97 0.10 17.79
N ASN A 365 -8.69 0.02 18.91
CA ASN A 365 -8.11 0.25 20.23
C ASN A 365 -7.00 -0.76 20.55
N ASP A 366 -7.13 -2.01 20.09
CA ASP A 366 -6.09 -3.02 20.27
C ASP A 366 -4.83 -2.67 19.48
N ASP A 367 -4.98 -2.09 18.29
CA ASP A 367 -3.84 -1.68 17.46
C ASP A 367 -3.03 -0.55 18.10
N LEU A 368 -3.64 0.23 18.99
CA LEU A 368 -2.96 1.19 19.86
C LEU A 368 -2.44 0.57 21.15
N PHE A 369 -3.25 -0.23 21.84
CA PHE A 369 -3.10 -0.46 23.27
C PHE A 369 -3.04 -1.93 23.72
N ASP A 370 -3.27 -2.90 22.82
CA ASP A 370 -3.11 -4.31 23.16
C ASP A 370 -1.65 -4.62 23.54
N SER A 371 -1.45 -5.55 24.46
CA SER A 371 -0.11 -5.86 24.95
C SER A 371 0.76 -6.53 23.88
N LYS A 372 0.18 -7.27 22.94
CA LYS A 372 0.92 -8.00 21.90
C LYS A 372 1.14 -7.19 20.63
N ARG A 373 0.13 -6.43 20.19
CA ARG A 373 0.17 -5.69 18.90
C ARG A 373 0.02 -4.18 19.02
N GLY A 374 -0.36 -3.67 20.19
CA GLY A 374 -0.60 -2.25 20.40
C GLY A 374 0.68 -1.44 20.28
N ILE A 375 0.72 -0.48 19.34
CA ILE A 375 1.95 0.26 19.02
C ILE A 375 2.31 1.31 20.07
N TYR A 376 1.38 1.68 20.95
CA TYR A 376 1.50 2.85 21.83
C TYR A 376 1.90 2.49 23.27
N VAL A 377 1.99 1.22 23.62
CA VAL A 377 2.20 0.74 25.00
C VAL A 377 3.61 0.17 25.21
N PRO A 378 4.07 0.00 26.46
CA PRO A 378 5.25 -0.83 26.71
C PRO A 378 5.07 -2.26 26.19
N GLY A 379 3.90 -2.86 26.46
CA GLY A 379 3.47 -4.16 25.94
C GLY A 379 4.41 -5.34 26.24
N ASP A 380 4.19 -6.44 25.54
CA ASP A 380 4.87 -7.73 25.73
C ASP A 380 6.35 -7.69 25.31
N PHE A 381 6.73 -6.69 24.50
CA PHE A 381 8.11 -6.47 24.09
C PHE A 381 8.93 -5.68 25.11
N TYR A 382 8.29 -5.11 26.14
CA TYR A 382 9.03 -4.45 27.21
C TYR A 382 9.83 -5.47 28.03
N ARG A 383 11.07 -5.11 28.38
CA ARG A 383 11.87 -5.79 29.38
C ARG A 383 12.32 -4.75 30.39
N ALA A 384 12.27 -5.09 31.66
CA ALA A 384 12.81 -4.24 32.72
C ALA A 384 14.34 -4.33 32.74
N THR A 385 14.97 -3.89 31.64
CA THR A 385 16.41 -3.65 31.58
C THR A 385 16.68 -2.19 31.94
N ASN A 386 17.95 -1.80 32.09
CA ASN A 386 18.33 -0.42 32.40
C ASN A 386 18.10 0.57 31.24
N PHE A 387 17.51 0.16 30.12
CA PHE A 387 17.35 0.99 28.93
C PHE A 387 15.87 1.28 28.64
N SER A 388 15.56 2.56 28.48
CA SER A 388 14.25 3.05 28.05
C SER A 388 13.92 2.77 26.58
N SER A 389 14.75 1.99 25.89
CA SER A 389 14.69 1.74 24.46
C SER A 389 14.00 0.43 24.06
N GLU A 390 13.19 -0.14 24.95
CA GLU A 390 12.51 -1.44 24.74
C GLU A 390 11.00 -1.30 24.95
N GLY A 391 10.21 -2.04 24.17
CA GLY A 391 8.74 -2.01 24.22
C GLY A 391 8.08 -2.13 22.85
N ASN A 392 6.75 -2.25 22.83
CA ASN A 392 5.98 -2.27 21.59
C ASN A 392 6.20 -0.99 20.78
N TYR A 393 6.29 0.17 21.45
CA TYR A 393 6.59 1.45 20.81
C TYR A 393 7.99 1.54 20.16
N PHE A 394 8.87 0.55 20.34
CA PHE A 394 10.17 0.46 19.66
C PHE A 394 10.21 -0.49 18.46
N GLN A 395 9.17 -1.30 18.24
CA GLN A 395 9.12 -2.18 17.07
C GLN A 395 9.03 -1.36 15.77
N ARG A 396 9.48 -1.96 14.66
CA ARG A 396 9.69 -1.29 13.37
C ARG A 396 9.17 -2.15 12.21
N GLY A 397 9.27 -1.61 10.99
CA GLY A 397 8.88 -2.32 9.76
C GLY A 397 7.40 -2.17 9.42
N ARG A 398 7.01 -2.73 8.28
CA ARG A 398 5.64 -2.68 7.73
C ARG A 398 4.66 -3.50 8.57
N ASP A 399 5.12 -4.61 9.13
CA ASP A 399 4.32 -5.45 10.06
C ASP A 399 3.92 -4.72 11.35
N TRP A 400 4.61 -3.63 11.68
CA TRP A 400 4.29 -2.77 12.83
C TRP A 400 3.49 -1.51 12.48
N GLU A 401 3.05 -1.38 11.23
CA GLU A 401 2.14 -0.33 10.78
C GLU A 401 0.69 -0.70 11.12
N ARG A 402 -0.13 0.27 11.51
CA ARG A 402 -1.56 0.08 11.80
C ARG A 402 -2.40 0.92 10.86
N LYS A 403 -3.46 0.33 10.34
CA LYS A 403 -4.45 1.06 9.54
C LYS A 403 -5.18 2.05 10.46
N ALA A 404 -5.34 3.29 9.99
CA ALA A 404 -6.14 4.31 10.64
C ALA A 404 -6.93 5.11 9.60
N SER A 405 -8.03 5.72 10.02
CA SER A 405 -8.71 6.78 9.28
C SER A 405 -8.20 8.13 9.80
N LEU A 406 -7.67 8.96 8.91
CA LEU A 406 -7.26 10.34 9.16
C LEU A 406 -8.36 11.27 8.68
N GLU A 407 -8.82 12.17 9.55
CA GLU A 407 -9.65 13.32 9.20
C GLU A 407 -8.96 14.61 9.67
N TRP A 408 -8.86 15.62 8.80
CA TRP A 408 -8.32 16.94 9.10
C TRP A 408 -9.43 17.98 9.09
N PHE A 409 -9.46 18.82 10.13
CA PHE A 409 -10.47 19.84 10.33
C PHE A 409 -9.86 21.22 10.46
N GLU A 410 -10.49 22.19 9.80
CA GLU A 410 -10.15 23.61 9.89
C GLU A 410 -11.40 24.40 10.23
N GLN A 411 -11.31 25.26 11.25
CA GLN A 411 -12.45 26.06 11.75
C GLN A 411 -13.72 25.22 12.03
N GLY A 412 -13.54 23.93 12.29
CA GLY A 412 -14.59 23.00 12.62
C GLY A 412 -15.25 22.25 11.46
N GLU A 413 -14.78 22.46 10.23
CA GLU A 413 -15.22 21.72 9.05
C GLU A 413 -14.15 20.70 8.64
N ARG A 414 -14.57 19.51 8.19
CA ARG A 414 -13.65 18.51 7.64
C ARG A 414 -13.20 18.94 6.25
N VAL A 415 -11.90 19.20 6.08
CA VAL A 415 -11.32 19.63 4.79
C VAL A 415 -10.49 18.54 4.11
N PHE A 416 -10.10 17.49 4.83
CA PHE A 416 -9.41 16.33 4.25
C PHE A 416 -9.75 15.04 5.00
N GLN A 417 -9.81 13.92 4.28
CA GLN A 417 -9.97 12.58 4.85
C GLN A 417 -9.27 11.53 3.99
N GLN A 418 -8.57 10.61 4.65
CA GLN A 418 -8.00 9.44 3.98
C GLN A 418 -7.73 8.30 4.98
N ASP A 419 -7.86 7.06 4.52
CA ASP A 419 -7.32 5.91 5.24
C ASP A 419 -5.80 5.83 5.04
N VAL A 420 -5.06 5.66 6.14
CA VAL A 420 -3.60 5.81 6.22
C VAL A 420 -2.97 4.70 7.05
N GLY A 421 -1.66 4.49 6.89
CA GLY A 421 -0.85 3.69 7.80
C GLY A 421 -0.24 4.55 8.89
N VAL A 422 -0.16 4.07 10.14
CA VAL A 422 0.43 4.81 11.27
C VAL A 422 1.47 3.98 11.99
N ARG A 423 2.61 4.60 12.33
CA ARG A 423 3.67 4.02 13.18
C ARG A 423 4.21 5.02 14.19
N ILE A 424 4.77 4.50 15.29
CA ILE A 424 5.53 5.32 16.22
C ILE A 424 6.84 5.80 15.57
N HIS A 425 7.16 7.07 15.76
CA HIS A 425 8.40 7.69 15.30
C HIS A 425 9.27 8.17 16.48
N GLY A 426 10.58 8.35 16.22
CA GLY A 426 11.56 8.89 17.16
C GLY A 426 12.64 7.89 17.55
N GLY A 427 13.51 8.29 18.48
CA GLY A 427 14.46 7.40 19.17
C GLY A 427 14.06 7.30 20.65
N TYR A 428 14.73 8.09 21.50
CA TYR A 428 14.40 8.22 22.92
C TYR A 428 12.92 8.59 23.16
N SER A 429 12.39 9.54 22.38
CA SER A 429 11.04 10.10 22.54
C SER A 429 9.89 9.09 22.39
N ARG A 430 10.15 7.90 21.83
CA ARG A 430 9.18 6.80 21.76
C ARG A 430 8.71 6.32 23.14
N SER A 431 9.57 6.47 24.14
CA SER A 431 9.28 6.06 25.51
C SER A 431 8.49 7.13 26.28
N LEU A 432 8.32 8.34 25.74
CA LEU A 432 7.51 9.40 26.36
C LEU A 432 6.00 9.06 26.34
N PRO A 433 5.21 9.60 27.29
CA PRO A 433 3.77 9.33 27.37
C PRO A 433 2.98 9.78 26.13
N GLN A 434 3.26 10.97 25.62
CA GLN A 434 2.84 11.41 24.28
C GLN A 434 3.93 10.99 23.29
N LYS A 435 3.56 10.38 22.16
CA LYS A 435 4.49 9.85 21.16
C LYS A 435 4.32 10.61 19.86
N SER A 436 5.40 10.61 19.09
CA SER A 436 5.35 11.01 17.70
C SER A 436 4.75 9.89 16.84
N LEU A 437 3.87 10.25 15.90
CA LEU A 437 3.16 9.34 15.00
C LEU A 437 3.50 9.72 13.57
N ARG A 438 4.13 8.82 12.82
CA ARG A 438 4.32 8.99 11.39
C ARG A 438 3.12 8.38 10.67
N VAL A 439 2.53 9.17 9.78
CA VAL A 439 1.35 8.85 8.99
C VAL A 439 1.78 8.64 7.55
N TYR A 440 1.41 7.52 6.95
CA TYR A 440 1.82 7.10 5.63
C TYR A 440 0.61 6.97 4.70
N ALA A 441 0.74 7.50 3.49
CA ALA A 441 -0.14 7.15 2.39
C ALA A 441 0.21 5.75 1.86
N ARG A 442 -0.81 4.92 1.66
CA ARG A 442 -0.70 3.56 1.17
C ARG A 442 -1.86 3.27 0.24
N ASP A 443 -1.58 2.77 -0.95
CA ASP A 443 -2.58 2.25 -1.87
C ASP A 443 -3.37 1.07 -1.28
N GLU A 444 -2.75 0.30 -0.38
CA GLU A 444 -3.40 -0.80 0.35
C GLU A 444 -4.51 -0.32 1.31
N PHE A 445 -4.43 0.92 1.79
CA PHE A 445 -5.39 1.50 2.74
C PHE A 445 -6.28 2.55 2.11
N GLY A 446 -5.76 3.33 1.16
CA GLY A 446 -6.41 4.48 0.53
C GLY A 446 -5.64 4.94 -0.71
N ALA A 447 -5.39 6.24 -0.84
CA ALA A 447 -4.54 6.76 -1.92
C ALA A 447 -3.03 6.56 -1.59
N ALA A 448 -2.21 6.45 -2.63
CA ALA A 448 -0.76 6.31 -2.51
C ALA A 448 -0.04 7.62 -2.10
N SER A 449 -0.74 8.74 -2.08
CA SER A 449 -0.25 10.03 -1.59
C SER A 449 -1.32 10.75 -0.76
N LEU A 450 -0.90 11.65 0.13
CA LEU A 450 -1.73 12.63 0.82
C LEU A 450 -1.69 13.92 0.00
N ASN A 451 -2.78 14.25 -0.68
CA ASN A 451 -2.87 15.45 -1.51
C ASN A 451 -3.66 16.54 -0.75
N PHE A 452 -2.96 17.29 0.10
CA PHE A 452 -3.50 18.38 0.90
C PHE A 452 -2.40 19.36 1.36
N PRO A 453 -2.63 20.69 1.33
CA PRO A 453 -1.63 21.70 1.72
C PRO A 453 -1.49 21.85 3.24
N PHE A 454 -0.94 20.83 3.92
CA PHE A 454 -0.81 20.80 5.39
C PHE A 454 -0.04 21.98 6.02
N PHE A 455 0.82 22.66 5.23
CA PHE A 455 1.71 23.72 5.69
C PHE A 455 1.42 25.09 5.06
N GLY A 456 0.30 25.23 4.34
CA GLY A 456 -0.05 26.44 3.59
C GLY A 456 -0.04 26.24 2.08
N GLU A 457 -0.78 27.10 1.37
CA GLU A 457 -1.00 27.03 -0.09
C GLU A 457 0.24 27.33 -0.94
N ASP A 458 1.24 28.00 -0.34
CA ASP A 458 2.53 28.31 -0.97
C ASP A 458 3.57 27.21 -0.78
N LYS A 459 3.26 26.21 0.05
CA LYS A 459 4.11 25.04 0.31
C LYS A 459 3.64 23.84 -0.53
N ARG A 460 4.39 22.74 -0.44
CA ARG A 460 4.04 21.47 -1.09
C ARG A 460 2.68 20.96 -0.59
N ASP A 461 1.91 20.33 -1.48
CA ASP A 461 0.58 19.81 -1.19
C ASP A 461 0.43 18.29 -1.42
N GLN A 462 1.50 17.60 -1.83
CA GLN A 462 1.47 16.16 -2.10
C GLN A 462 2.54 15.43 -1.27
N PHE A 463 2.17 14.50 -0.39
CA PHE A 463 3.11 13.83 0.53
C PHE A 463 2.95 12.30 0.49
N ASP A 464 4.05 11.54 0.57
CA ASP A 464 4.00 10.09 0.85
C ASP A 464 3.76 9.82 2.34
N ARG A 465 4.21 10.75 3.19
CA ARG A 465 4.08 10.71 4.64
C ARG A 465 4.13 12.09 5.26
N ILE A 466 3.52 12.22 6.44
CA ILE A 466 3.70 13.35 7.35
C ILE A 466 4.03 12.83 8.75
N LEU A 467 4.64 13.66 9.59
CA LEU A 467 4.99 13.32 10.96
C LEU A 467 4.22 14.20 11.95
N LEU A 468 3.43 13.58 12.83
CA LEU A 468 2.87 14.24 14.00
C LEU A 468 3.90 14.13 15.13
N ARG A 469 4.74 15.16 15.31
CA ARG A 469 5.86 15.14 16.27
C ARG A 469 5.43 15.69 17.63
N ASN A 470 5.80 15.00 18.71
CA ASN A 470 5.55 15.39 20.11
C ASN A 470 6.57 16.41 20.68
N ALA A 471 7.25 17.14 19.80
CA ALA A 471 8.42 18.00 20.07
C ALA A 471 9.72 17.30 20.55
N GLY A 472 9.80 15.97 20.59
CA GLY A 472 11.08 15.27 20.82
C GLY A 472 11.67 15.54 22.21
N ASN A 473 12.92 16.01 22.27
CA ASN A 473 13.55 16.44 23.54
C ASN A 473 12.95 17.74 24.07
N ASP A 474 12.37 18.58 23.21
CA ASP A 474 11.67 19.82 23.58
C ASP A 474 10.22 19.54 24.05
N HIS A 475 9.83 18.28 24.27
CA HIS A 475 8.50 17.87 24.74
C HIS A 475 8.05 18.56 26.04
N ALA A 476 8.99 18.83 26.95
CA ALA A 476 8.73 19.57 28.19
C ALA A 476 9.30 21.00 28.15
N GLY A 477 9.75 21.46 26.98
CA GLY A 477 10.38 22.76 26.75
C GLY A 477 9.42 23.79 26.14
N ALA A 478 9.89 24.53 25.13
CA ALA A 478 9.08 25.54 24.44
C ALA A 478 8.02 24.91 23.51
N PHE A 479 8.23 23.65 23.13
CA PHE A 479 7.41 22.81 22.25
C PHE A 479 7.54 23.13 20.76
N PHE A 480 8.29 24.14 20.35
CA PHE A 480 8.45 24.54 18.94
C PHE A 480 9.91 24.85 18.55
N ARG A 481 10.88 24.53 19.40
CA ARG A 481 12.31 24.85 19.20
C ARG A 481 12.88 24.33 17.89
N ASP A 482 12.58 23.07 17.58
CA ASP A 482 12.99 22.42 16.33
C ASP A 482 12.28 23.06 15.11
N ALA A 483 11.00 23.45 15.25
CA ALA A 483 10.28 24.13 14.17
C ALA A 483 10.85 25.53 13.90
N LEU A 484 11.19 26.27 14.96
CA LEU A 484 11.83 27.58 14.90
C LEU A 484 13.13 27.51 14.11
N MET A 485 14.06 26.64 14.49
CA MET A 485 15.36 26.53 13.83
C MET A 485 15.26 26.17 12.36
N HIS A 486 14.32 25.30 11.99
CA HIS A 486 14.06 24.99 10.59
C HIS A 486 13.48 26.17 9.80
N HIS A 487 12.55 26.92 10.40
CA HIS A 487 11.92 28.05 9.72
C HIS A 487 12.86 29.26 9.56
N LEU A 488 13.74 29.53 10.54
CA LEU A 488 14.69 30.65 10.46
C LEU A 488 15.60 30.59 9.23
N VAL A 489 15.89 29.39 8.72
CA VAL A 489 16.85 29.17 7.63
C VAL A 489 16.21 28.54 6.39
N GLU A 490 14.88 28.57 6.28
CA GLU A 490 14.15 27.87 5.19
C GLU A 490 14.44 28.41 3.78
N ASP A 491 14.86 29.67 3.67
CA ASP A 491 15.25 30.31 2.41
C ASP A 491 16.72 30.04 2.02
N GLY A 492 17.47 29.36 2.89
CA GLY A 492 18.89 29.06 2.71
C GLY A 492 19.17 27.86 1.80
N PRO A 493 20.46 27.57 1.54
CA PRO A 493 20.86 26.46 0.66
C PRO A 493 20.88 25.08 1.35
N VAL A 494 20.50 24.99 2.62
CA VAL A 494 20.38 23.73 3.36
C VAL A 494 18.90 23.41 3.48
N GLU A 495 18.50 22.21 3.06
CA GLU A 495 17.08 21.85 3.13
C GLU A 495 16.58 21.76 4.57
N THR A 496 15.31 22.14 4.73
CA THR A 496 14.57 22.14 5.98
C THR A 496 13.25 21.38 5.81
N MET A 497 12.53 21.18 6.93
CA MET A 497 11.22 20.53 6.96
C MET A 497 10.19 21.56 7.44
N ASP A 498 9.11 21.70 6.68
CA ASP A 498 7.99 22.56 7.07
C ASP A 498 7.33 22.07 8.36
N ALA A 499 6.68 22.99 9.08
CA ALA A 499 5.93 22.67 10.28
C ALA A 499 4.66 23.49 10.46
N ALA A 500 3.65 22.86 11.06
CA ALA A 500 2.47 23.53 11.56
C ALA A 500 1.98 22.88 12.87
N PRO A 501 1.55 23.66 13.88
CA PRO A 501 0.96 23.10 15.08
C PRO A 501 -0.47 22.61 14.79
N ALA A 502 -0.83 21.43 15.31
CA ALA A 502 -2.19 20.92 15.24
C ALA A 502 -2.58 20.21 16.54
N ILE A 503 -3.88 20.13 16.81
CA ILE A 503 -4.42 19.29 17.88
C ILE A 503 -4.63 17.90 17.32
N VAL A 504 -4.11 16.88 18.00
CA VAL A 504 -4.40 15.48 17.65
C VAL A 504 -5.47 14.94 18.58
N LEU A 505 -6.49 14.31 18.00
CA LEU A 505 -7.39 13.40 18.68
C LEU A 505 -7.01 11.96 18.31
N LEU A 506 -6.88 11.10 19.32
CA LEU A 506 -6.82 9.65 19.11
C LEU A 506 -8.15 9.05 19.52
N ASN A 507 -8.85 8.41 18.59
CA ASN A 507 -10.16 7.80 18.84
C ASN A 507 -11.15 8.77 19.53
N GLY A 508 -11.11 10.04 19.10
CA GLY A 508 -11.94 11.13 19.60
C GLY A 508 -11.46 11.77 20.92
N GLU A 509 -10.46 11.23 21.61
CA GLU A 509 -9.95 11.82 22.84
C GLU A 509 -8.87 12.87 22.58
N TYR A 510 -8.93 14.01 23.27
CA TYR A 510 -7.88 15.05 23.19
C TYR A 510 -6.52 14.48 23.59
N TRP A 511 -5.61 14.47 22.62
CA TRP A 511 -4.26 13.92 22.76
C TRP A 511 -3.16 14.98 22.80
N GLY A 512 -3.54 16.26 22.77
CA GLY A 512 -2.62 17.39 22.88
C GLY A 512 -2.20 17.97 21.54
N ILE A 513 -1.31 18.93 21.65
CA ILE A 513 -0.63 19.57 20.51
C ILE A 513 0.45 18.61 19.99
N HIS A 514 0.53 18.51 18.67
CA HIS A 514 1.66 17.96 17.94
C HIS A 514 2.15 18.98 16.92
N ASN A 515 3.44 18.99 16.65
CA ASN A 515 4.01 19.68 15.51
C ASN A 515 3.90 18.75 14.31
N VAL A 516 2.99 19.06 13.39
CA VAL A 516 2.97 18.40 12.09
C VAL A 516 4.25 18.81 11.37
N ARG A 517 4.99 17.84 10.85
CA ARG A 517 6.26 18.03 10.15
C ARG A 517 6.19 17.37 8.79
N ASP A 518 6.80 18.02 7.81
CA ASP A 518 7.26 17.33 6.62
C ASP A 518 8.34 16.29 7.01
N SER A 519 8.70 15.39 6.11
CA SER A 519 9.72 14.37 6.36
C SER A 519 10.49 14.10 5.10
N TYR A 520 11.83 14.16 5.17
CA TYR A 520 12.67 13.71 4.06
C TYR A 520 12.33 12.25 3.69
N SER A 521 12.22 12.03 2.39
CA SER A 521 11.95 10.77 1.70
C SER A 521 12.52 10.86 0.30
N ALA A 522 12.71 9.72 -0.38
CA ALA A 522 13.08 9.75 -1.79
C ALA A 522 12.06 10.55 -2.63
N GLU A 523 10.77 10.41 -2.33
CA GLU A 523 9.66 11.14 -2.95
C GLU A 523 9.69 12.64 -2.64
N TRP A 524 10.24 13.04 -1.50
CA TRP A 524 10.43 14.45 -1.15
C TRP A 524 11.41 15.14 -2.10
N PHE A 525 12.53 14.47 -2.42
CA PHE A 525 13.48 14.98 -3.41
C PHE A 525 12.95 14.84 -4.84
N GLU A 526 12.11 13.84 -5.13
CA GLU A 526 11.46 13.73 -6.43
C GLU A 526 10.57 14.94 -6.73
N THR A 527 9.71 15.35 -5.80
CA THR A 527 8.81 16.48 -6.06
C THR A 527 9.54 17.83 -6.07
N ARG A 528 10.58 18.01 -5.25
CA ARG A 528 11.29 19.29 -5.11
C ARG A 528 12.41 19.49 -6.13
N TYR A 529 13.13 18.43 -6.44
CA TYR A 529 14.28 18.46 -7.34
C TYR A 529 14.04 17.79 -8.69
N ASN A 530 12.92 17.09 -8.89
CA ASN A 530 12.67 16.27 -10.08
C ASN A 530 13.78 15.23 -10.30
N VAL A 531 14.25 14.64 -9.19
CA VAL A 531 15.18 13.51 -9.15
C VAL A 531 14.36 12.24 -8.93
N PRO A 532 14.38 11.25 -9.82
CA PRO A 532 13.61 10.02 -9.62
C PRO A 532 13.88 9.42 -8.24
N ALA A 533 12.84 8.99 -7.52
CA ALA A 533 13.00 8.49 -6.15
C ALA A 533 14.06 7.38 -6.03
N GLY A 534 14.13 6.47 -7.01
CA GLY A 534 15.15 5.40 -7.07
C GLY A 534 16.59 5.87 -7.29
N ASP A 535 16.80 7.13 -7.68
CA ASP A 535 18.11 7.76 -7.81
C ASP A 535 18.47 8.59 -6.57
N VAL A 536 17.63 8.66 -5.53
CA VAL A 536 17.91 9.45 -4.33
C VAL A 536 18.71 8.61 -3.33
N VAL A 537 19.75 9.20 -2.77
CA VAL A 537 20.53 8.61 -1.69
C VAL A 537 20.41 9.48 -0.46
N ILE A 538 20.07 8.90 0.69
CA ILE A 538 20.02 9.54 1.99
C ILE A 538 20.84 8.72 2.97
N ILE A 539 21.78 9.36 3.66
CA ILE A 539 22.57 8.76 4.74
C ILE A 539 22.30 9.54 6.02
N GLU A 540 22.01 8.83 7.09
CA GLU A 540 21.79 9.40 8.43
C GLU A 540 22.78 8.83 9.44
N THR A 541 23.04 9.55 10.53
CA THR A 541 23.78 9.01 11.67
C THR A 541 23.03 7.84 12.31
N ASP A 542 23.72 6.73 12.56
CA ASP A 542 23.21 5.58 13.30
C ASP A 542 24.25 5.11 14.32
N LYS A 543 23.93 5.27 15.61
CA LYS A 543 24.80 4.87 16.74
C LYS A 543 25.01 3.35 16.82
N LEU A 544 24.22 2.55 16.13
CA LEU A 544 24.38 1.10 16.06
C LEU A 544 25.22 0.65 14.86
N ALA A 545 25.46 1.53 13.89
CA ALA A 545 26.30 1.24 12.74
C ALA A 545 27.79 1.34 13.10
N GLU A 546 28.61 0.47 12.51
CA GLU A 546 30.07 0.42 12.75
C GLU A 546 30.75 1.76 12.40
N GLU A 547 30.33 2.38 11.30
CA GLU A 547 30.85 3.65 10.80
C GLU A 547 30.14 4.88 11.41
N GLY A 548 29.17 4.67 12.31
CA GLY A 548 28.34 5.74 12.90
C GLY A 548 27.29 6.34 11.97
N PHE A 549 27.20 5.86 10.73
CA PHE A 549 26.23 6.24 9.70
C PHE A 549 25.60 5.02 9.05
N ALA A 550 24.35 5.15 8.61
CA ALA A 550 23.62 4.14 7.86
C ALA A 550 22.91 4.75 6.65
N VAL A 551 22.75 3.94 5.60
CA VAL A 551 21.96 4.28 4.43
C VAL A 551 20.49 4.17 4.80
N ASP A 552 19.74 5.28 4.70
CA ASP A 552 18.27 5.29 4.82
C ASP A 552 17.63 5.02 3.45
N GLU A 553 18.14 5.68 2.39
CA GLU A 553 17.77 5.46 0.99
C GLU A 553 19.05 5.30 0.14
N GLY A 554 19.05 4.35 -0.80
CA GLY A 554 20.20 4.05 -1.67
C GLY A 554 20.85 2.69 -1.41
N GLU A 555 22.11 2.53 -1.85
CA GLU A 555 22.83 1.25 -1.81
C GLU A 555 23.98 1.28 -0.79
N ALA A 556 24.42 0.11 -0.30
CA ALA A 556 25.51 0.03 0.68
C ALA A 556 26.83 0.68 0.21
N ALA A 557 27.07 0.70 -1.11
CA ALA A 557 28.25 1.35 -1.70
C ALA A 557 28.23 2.88 -1.55
N ASP A 558 27.04 3.49 -1.41
CA ASP A 558 26.90 4.92 -1.22
C ASP A 558 27.46 5.38 0.12
N LEU A 559 27.33 4.56 1.17
CA LEU A 559 27.98 4.82 2.46
C LEU A 559 29.50 4.91 2.30
N GLY A 560 30.11 3.98 1.54
CA GLY A 560 31.54 4.04 1.24
C GLY A 560 31.93 5.36 0.55
N SER A 561 31.13 5.80 -0.43
CA SER A 561 31.36 7.08 -1.12
C SER A 561 31.23 8.31 -0.20
N PHE A 562 30.37 8.25 0.82
CA PHE A 562 30.27 9.32 1.82
C PHE A 562 31.46 9.27 2.79
N MET A 563 31.85 8.09 3.26
CA MET A 563 32.98 7.91 4.18
C MET A 563 34.32 8.33 3.56
N GLU A 564 34.45 8.28 2.22
CA GLU A 564 35.61 8.85 1.50
C GLU A 564 35.81 10.36 1.74
N LEU A 565 34.78 11.09 2.16
CA LEU A 565 34.92 12.49 2.58
C LEU A 565 35.77 12.62 3.85
N PHE A 566 35.87 11.57 4.67
CA PHE A 566 36.63 11.54 5.91
C PHE A 566 37.94 10.74 5.81
N ASP A 567 38.44 10.42 4.61
CA ASP A 567 39.67 9.63 4.39
C ASP A 567 40.96 10.46 4.63
N GLU A 568 41.77 10.05 5.62
CA GLU A 568 43.01 10.73 6.07
C GLU A 568 44.12 10.69 5.04
N THR A 569 44.06 9.76 4.09
CA THR A 569 45.09 9.60 3.07
C THR A 569 45.04 10.65 1.95
N LYS A 570 43.99 11.48 1.91
CA LYS A 570 43.72 12.47 0.85
C LYS A 570 44.18 13.90 1.19
N GLU A 571 45.35 14.06 1.80
CA GLU A 571 45.84 15.38 2.27
C GLU A 571 46.23 16.35 1.14
N ASN A 572 46.84 15.85 0.06
CA ASN A 572 47.26 16.69 -1.06
C ASN A 572 46.05 17.17 -1.87
N ALA A 573 45.94 18.49 -2.07
CA ALA A 573 44.80 19.12 -2.75
C ALA A 573 43.44 18.75 -2.12
N ARG A 574 43.41 18.70 -0.78
CA ARG A 574 42.24 18.29 0.02
C ARG A 574 40.97 19.07 -0.35
N ILE A 575 41.07 20.38 -0.52
CA ILE A 575 39.92 21.24 -0.85
C ILE A 575 39.36 20.92 -2.24
N ASP A 576 40.23 20.80 -3.26
CA ASP A 576 39.81 20.38 -4.61
C ASP A 576 39.14 19.00 -4.61
N TYR A 577 39.68 18.07 -3.81
CA TYR A 577 39.12 16.73 -3.67
C TYR A 577 37.70 16.76 -3.08
N LEU A 578 37.47 17.58 -2.05
CA LEU A 578 36.17 17.79 -1.42
C LEU A 578 35.20 18.52 -2.36
N ALA A 579 35.64 19.58 -3.03
CA ALA A 579 34.83 20.37 -3.95
C ALA A 579 34.26 19.53 -5.12
N GLN A 580 34.97 18.47 -5.52
CA GLN A 580 34.52 17.50 -6.51
C GLN A 580 33.47 16.49 -6.01
N ARG A 581 33.22 16.39 -4.70
CA ARG A 581 32.36 15.34 -4.11
C ARG A 581 31.22 15.87 -3.27
N MET A 582 31.37 17.08 -2.74
CA MET A 582 30.37 17.73 -1.91
C MET A 582 30.17 19.18 -2.33
N ASP A 583 28.99 19.68 -1.99
CA ASP A 583 28.67 21.09 -2.09
C ASP A 583 29.23 21.82 -0.85
N ILE A 584 30.39 22.47 -1.02
CA ILE A 584 31.09 23.14 0.08
C ILE A 584 30.25 24.28 0.65
N ASP A 585 29.61 25.09 -0.20
CA ASP A 585 28.79 26.22 0.27
C ASP A 585 27.58 25.73 1.07
N ASN A 586 26.90 24.65 0.64
CA ASN A 586 25.85 24.02 1.44
C ASN A 586 26.36 23.57 2.83
N TYR A 587 27.54 22.93 2.90
CA TYR A 587 28.10 22.51 4.17
C TYR A 587 28.52 23.68 5.07
N LEU A 588 29.09 24.75 4.51
CA LEU A 588 29.45 25.94 5.29
C LEU A 588 28.22 26.64 5.87
N HIS A 589 27.09 26.66 5.16
CA HIS A 589 25.81 27.11 5.72
C HIS A 589 25.31 26.17 6.82
N TYR A 590 25.36 24.85 6.60
CA TYR A 590 24.99 23.87 7.63
C TYR A 590 25.83 24.06 8.90
N LEU A 591 27.15 24.21 8.77
CA LEU A 591 28.06 24.52 9.87
C LEU A 591 27.66 25.83 10.56
N ALA A 592 27.39 26.89 9.79
CA ALA A 592 26.99 28.17 10.35
C ALA A 592 25.68 28.07 11.14
N TYR A 593 24.71 27.30 10.66
CA TYR A 593 23.44 27.07 11.35
C TYR A 593 23.67 26.32 12.66
N GLN A 594 24.41 25.20 12.66
CA GLN A 594 24.69 24.43 13.87
C GLN A 594 25.50 25.25 14.90
N VAL A 595 26.45 26.06 14.42
CA VAL A 595 27.24 26.98 15.27
C VAL A 595 26.34 28.04 15.88
N TYR A 596 25.53 28.76 15.10
CA TYR A 596 24.63 29.78 15.64
C TYR A 596 23.63 29.17 16.64
N PHE A 597 23.00 28.04 16.31
CA PHE A 597 22.07 27.31 17.18
C PHE A 597 22.71 26.74 18.44
N ALA A 598 24.04 26.74 18.53
CA ALA A 598 24.79 26.08 19.60
C ALA A 598 24.42 24.60 19.78
N ASN A 599 24.13 23.90 18.67
CA ASN A 599 23.64 22.52 18.71
C ASN A 599 24.80 21.52 18.81
N THR A 600 25.14 21.13 20.04
CA THR A 600 26.22 20.17 20.33
C THR A 600 25.83 18.70 20.13
N ASP A 601 24.60 18.41 19.67
CA ASP A 601 24.14 17.05 19.32
C ASP A 601 24.28 16.77 17.81
N SER A 602 24.99 17.64 17.07
CA SER A 602 25.27 17.54 15.63
C SER A 602 26.68 16.95 15.34
N PHE A 603 27.08 16.86 14.05
CA PHE A 603 28.35 16.35 13.50
C PHE A 603 28.65 14.86 13.72
N GLY A 604 28.37 14.31 14.90
CA GLY A 604 28.51 12.87 15.22
C GLY A 604 27.20 12.20 15.64
N ASN A 605 26.10 12.96 15.59
CA ASN A 605 24.73 12.54 15.82
C ASN A 605 23.81 13.52 15.05
N ASN A 606 22.53 13.19 14.89
CA ASN A 606 21.50 14.01 14.22
C ASN A 606 21.97 14.67 12.92
N THR A 607 22.73 13.94 12.11
CA THR A 607 23.26 14.43 10.83
C THR A 607 22.69 13.58 9.72
N ALA A 608 22.13 14.23 8.71
CA ALA A 608 21.62 13.60 7.52
C ALA A 608 22.21 14.31 6.29
N VAL A 609 22.53 13.52 5.26
CA VAL A 609 23.04 14.01 3.98
C VAL A 609 22.31 13.34 2.84
N TRP A 610 22.25 14.02 1.70
CA TRP A 610 21.65 13.47 0.49
C TRP A 610 22.47 13.77 -0.75
N ARG A 611 22.21 13.00 -1.80
CA ARG A 611 22.62 13.30 -3.18
C ARG A 611 21.75 12.55 -4.18
N LYS A 612 21.84 12.94 -5.45
CA LYS A 612 21.47 12.07 -6.57
C LYS A 612 22.55 11.01 -6.79
N GLN A 613 22.13 9.76 -6.94
CA GLN A 613 22.98 8.60 -7.21
C GLN A 613 23.67 8.77 -8.57
N GLY A 614 24.93 8.31 -8.63
CA GLY A 614 25.75 8.34 -9.84
C GLY A 614 27.06 9.11 -9.69
N ALA A 615 27.69 9.37 -10.83
CA ALA A 615 28.94 10.12 -10.89
C ALA A 615 28.69 11.62 -10.72
N VAL A 616 29.69 12.34 -10.22
CA VAL A 616 29.62 13.80 -10.13
C VAL A 616 29.70 14.41 -11.53
N HIS A 617 28.79 15.34 -11.82
CA HIS A 617 28.69 16.04 -13.09
C HIS A 617 28.90 17.54 -12.90
N GLU A 618 30.10 18.03 -13.23
CA GLU A 618 30.40 19.46 -13.18
C GLU A 618 29.47 20.26 -14.10
N GLY A 619 28.89 21.35 -13.57
CA GLY A 619 27.99 22.24 -14.29
C GLY A 619 26.51 21.79 -14.32
N ALA A 620 26.16 20.63 -13.76
CA ALA A 620 24.77 20.28 -13.51
C ALA A 620 24.18 21.16 -12.38
N PRO A 621 22.86 21.42 -12.38
CA PRO A 621 22.23 22.19 -11.31
C PRO A 621 22.33 21.46 -9.96
N ALA A 622 22.22 22.24 -8.87
CA ALA A 622 22.19 21.67 -7.52
C ALA A 622 21.12 20.57 -7.40
N GLY A 623 21.48 19.47 -6.74
CA GLY A 623 20.65 18.26 -6.65
C GLY A 623 20.78 17.29 -7.83
N HIS A 624 21.38 17.70 -8.96
CA HIS A 624 21.61 16.84 -10.14
C HIS A 624 23.08 16.57 -10.44
N ASP A 625 23.98 17.25 -9.74
CA ASP A 625 25.43 17.18 -9.90
C ASP A 625 26.08 15.97 -9.21
N GLY A 626 25.32 15.16 -8.47
CA GLY A 626 25.82 13.99 -7.75
C GLY A 626 26.66 14.31 -6.50
N LYS A 627 26.72 15.58 -6.07
CA LYS A 627 27.46 16.01 -4.88
C LYS A 627 26.66 15.80 -3.60
N TRP A 628 27.36 15.44 -2.52
CA TRP A 628 26.80 15.35 -1.17
C TRP A 628 26.38 16.74 -0.64
N ARG A 629 25.20 16.78 -0.03
CA ARG A 629 24.61 17.95 0.64
C ARG A 629 24.08 17.57 2.01
N TRP A 630 24.28 18.44 2.98
CA TRP A 630 23.74 18.29 4.32
C TRP A 630 22.30 18.77 4.39
N LEU A 631 21.54 18.11 5.26
CA LEU A 631 20.16 18.41 5.59
C LEU A 631 20.13 18.94 7.03
N LEU A 632 19.28 19.92 7.29
CA LEU A 632 18.97 20.27 8.67
C LEU A 632 18.08 19.16 9.24
N TYR A 633 18.46 18.62 10.39
CA TYR A 633 17.81 17.44 10.98
C TYR A 633 17.92 17.48 12.51
N ASP A 634 16.82 17.18 13.18
CA ASP A 634 16.66 17.02 14.64
C ASP A 634 17.48 18.01 15.49
N THR A 635 16.99 19.25 15.52
CA THR A 635 17.71 20.40 16.09
C THR A 635 17.31 20.71 17.54
N ASP A 636 16.44 19.91 18.16
CA ASP A 636 15.78 20.24 19.43
C ASP A 636 16.71 20.46 20.64
N GLN A 637 18.00 20.13 20.55
CA GLN A 637 19.01 20.49 21.56
C GLN A 637 19.70 21.86 21.33
N GLY A 638 19.45 22.52 20.20
CA GLY A 638 19.90 23.89 19.93
C GLY A 638 19.09 24.96 20.66
N PHE A 639 19.50 26.22 20.54
CA PHE A 639 18.85 27.38 21.16
C PHE A 639 18.71 27.29 22.70
N GLY A 640 19.59 26.52 23.36
CA GLY A 640 19.52 26.23 24.81
C GLY A 640 18.66 25.02 25.18
N GLY A 641 18.30 24.16 24.22
CA GLY A 641 17.54 22.92 24.48
C GLY A 641 18.35 21.81 25.15
N ASN A 642 19.68 21.83 25.07
CA ASN A 642 20.53 20.86 25.76
C ASN A 642 20.62 21.17 27.27
N PRO A 643 20.06 20.33 28.16
CA PRO A 643 20.05 20.59 29.60
C PRO A 643 21.44 20.52 30.23
N ASN A 644 22.43 19.95 29.55
CA ASN A 644 23.81 19.86 30.03
C ASN A 644 24.65 21.10 29.67
N LEU A 645 24.11 21.99 28.84
CA LEU A 645 24.80 23.19 28.37
C LEU A 645 24.21 24.44 29.02
N ILE A 646 24.70 24.75 30.23
CA ILE A 646 24.34 25.99 30.95
C ILE A 646 24.77 27.19 30.12
N ASP A 647 23.90 28.20 29.99
CA ASP A 647 24.14 29.40 29.19
C ASP A 647 24.57 29.08 27.75
N GLY A 648 23.85 28.17 27.08
CA GLY A 648 24.21 27.68 25.75
C GLY A 648 24.43 28.77 24.69
N TYR A 649 23.86 29.98 24.87
CA TYR A 649 24.13 31.14 24.02
C TYR A 649 25.61 31.58 24.02
N ALA A 650 26.36 31.26 25.06
CA ALA A 650 27.78 31.59 25.21
C ALA A 650 28.73 30.46 24.77
N HIS A 651 28.22 29.27 24.45
CA HIS A 651 29.07 28.13 24.11
C HIS A 651 29.83 28.35 22.80
N ASP A 652 31.12 28.07 22.81
CA ASP A 652 31.97 28.13 21.62
C ASP A 652 31.82 26.86 20.78
N THR A 653 30.70 26.80 20.06
CA THR A 653 30.36 25.66 19.20
C THR A 653 31.28 25.58 17.99
N LEU A 654 31.87 26.71 17.57
CA LEU A 654 32.86 26.74 16.50
C LEU A 654 34.15 26.04 16.94
N ALA A 655 34.71 26.41 18.10
CA ALA A 655 35.88 25.73 18.65
C ALA A 655 35.60 24.24 18.92
N TRP A 656 34.40 23.91 19.40
CA TRP A 656 33.98 22.53 19.57
C TRP A 656 33.93 21.75 18.24
N ALA A 657 33.42 22.37 17.17
CA ALA A 657 33.41 21.79 15.82
C ALA A 657 34.81 21.67 15.20
N LEU A 658 35.81 22.33 15.78
CA LEU A 658 37.23 22.26 15.41
C LEU A 658 38.04 21.31 16.29
N GLU A 659 37.45 20.67 17.31
CA GLU A 659 38.14 19.66 18.12
C GLU A 659 38.64 18.49 17.25
N ASP A 660 39.76 17.88 17.66
CA ASP A 660 40.36 16.73 16.97
C ASP A 660 39.57 15.43 17.20
N LYS A 661 38.39 15.38 16.58
CA LYS A 661 37.52 14.20 16.52
C LYS A 661 37.29 13.77 15.06
N PRO A 662 37.15 12.47 14.77
CA PRO A 662 36.96 11.99 13.40
C PRO A 662 35.81 12.67 12.65
N GLN A 663 34.66 12.83 13.30
CA GLN A 663 33.47 13.44 12.70
C GLN A 663 33.61 14.94 12.39
N ASN A 664 34.50 15.63 13.10
CA ASN A 664 34.75 17.07 12.94
C ASN A 664 35.79 17.36 11.85
N ARG A 665 36.35 16.31 11.25
CA ARG A 665 37.50 16.48 10.36
C ARG A 665 37.17 17.33 9.14
N LEU A 666 35.99 17.18 8.56
CA LEU A 666 35.58 17.97 7.42
C LEU A 666 35.58 19.47 7.75
N THR A 667 35.06 19.85 8.92
CA THR A 667 35.13 21.23 9.45
C THR A 667 36.57 21.70 9.56
N ARG A 668 37.46 20.90 10.18
CA ARG A 668 38.88 21.27 10.34
C ARG A 668 39.57 21.48 9.01
N ASP A 669 39.38 20.57 8.06
CA ASP A 669 40.00 20.65 6.74
C ASP A 669 39.55 21.91 5.98
N LEU A 670 38.24 22.21 5.98
CA LEU A 670 37.69 23.38 5.30
C LEU A 670 38.06 24.69 6.01
N LEU A 671 38.07 24.74 7.34
CA LEU A 671 38.42 25.98 8.03
C LEU A 671 39.94 26.19 8.15
N ALA A 672 40.78 25.20 7.83
CA ALA A 672 42.22 25.38 7.69
C ALA A 672 42.60 26.11 6.39
N ASP A 673 41.83 25.94 5.32
CA ASP A 673 42.04 26.65 4.04
C ASP A 673 41.55 28.11 4.10
N GLU A 674 42.33 29.02 3.53
CA GLU A 674 42.09 30.47 3.63
C GLU A 674 40.82 30.90 2.90
N GLU A 675 40.53 30.34 1.73
CA GLU A 675 39.38 30.75 0.91
C GLU A 675 38.08 30.24 1.53
N THR A 676 38.02 28.96 1.92
CA THR A 676 36.82 28.40 2.55
C THR A 676 36.59 28.93 3.96
N ARG A 677 37.64 29.27 4.71
CA ARG A 677 37.52 29.99 6.00
C ARG A 677 36.93 31.38 5.82
N ALA A 678 37.46 32.16 4.87
CA ALA A 678 36.92 33.50 4.57
C ALA A 678 35.46 33.42 4.12
N ARG A 679 35.11 32.41 3.32
CA ARG A 679 33.73 32.15 2.88
C ARG A 679 32.80 31.83 4.04
N PHE A 680 33.24 31.01 5.01
CA PHE A 680 32.46 30.72 6.22
C PHE A 680 32.17 31.99 7.04
N ILE A 681 33.19 32.84 7.23
CA ILE A 681 33.04 34.11 7.96
C ILE A 681 32.03 35.01 7.24
N GLU A 682 32.12 35.13 5.90
CA GLU A 682 31.17 35.90 5.10
C GLU A 682 29.73 35.37 5.26
N ILE A 683 29.53 34.06 5.17
CA ILE A 683 28.23 33.41 5.37
C ILE A 683 27.68 33.76 6.76
N MET A 684 28.45 33.53 7.82
CA MET A 684 27.98 33.78 9.18
C MET A 684 27.66 35.27 9.41
N GLN A 685 28.47 36.19 8.88
CA GLN A 685 28.19 37.63 8.97
C GLN A 685 26.92 38.02 8.21
N ALA A 686 26.68 37.45 7.04
CA ALA A 686 25.45 37.68 6.28
C ALA A 686 24.22 37.19 7.05
N LEU A 687 24.27 35.96 7.59
CA LEU A 687 23.19 35.40 8.38
C LEU A 687 22.87 36.25 9.62
N LEU A 688 23.88 36.75 10.34
CA LEU A 688 23.67 37.65 11.50
C LEU A 688 22.98 38.97 11.14
N LEU A 689 23.08 39.42 9.89
CA LEU A 689 22.42 40.64 9.41
C LEU A 689 20.98 40.40 8.94
N ASP A 690 20.64 39.18 8.56
CA ASP A 690 19.33 38.82 8.00
C ASP A 690 18.63 37.70 8.79
N GLU A 691 18.85 36.42 8.47
CA GLU A 691 18.13 35.27 9.04
C GLU A 691 18.26 35.17 10.58
N PHE A 692 19.43 35.53 11.11
CA PHE A 692 19.76 35.53 12.53
C PHE A 692 19.74 36.92 13.16
N ASN A 693 19.14 37.90 12.46
CA ASN A 693 18.88 39.20 13.04
C ASN A 693 18.01 39.05 14.31
N THR A 694 18.46 39.62 15.42
CA THR A 694 17.81 39.46 16.73
C THR A 694 16.32 39.84 16.71
N GLU A 695 15.94 40.93 16.04
CA GLU A 695 14.54 41.37 15.98
C GLU A 695 13.70 40.35 15.20
N ARG A 696 14.18 39.90 14.04
CA ARG A 696 13.52 38.86 13.22
C ARG A 696 13.33 37.55 13.99
N VAL A 697 14.38 37.08 14.69
CA VAL A 697 14.32 35.84 15.47
C VAL A 697 13.30 35.95 16.61
N ILE A 698 13.26 37.08 17.32
CA ILE A 698 12.29 37.32 18.40
C ILE A 698 10.86 37.41 17.86
N GLU A 699 10.64 38.11 16.75
CA GLU A 699 9.33 38.17 16.08
C GLU A 699 8.81 36.77 15.72
N GLU A 700 9.70 35.89 15.28
CA GLU A 700 9.34 34.52 14.95
C GLU A 700 9.02 33.67 16.19
N ILE A 701 9.78 33.84 17.28
CA ILE A 701 9.46 33.22 18.58
C ILE A 701 8.07 33.67 19.07
N ASP A 702 7.76 34.96 18.99
CA ASP A 702 6.48 35.53 19.39
C ASP A 702 5.32 35.01 18.54
N ARG A 703 5.54 34.85 17.23
CA ARG A 703 4.57 34.26 16.30
C ARG A 703 4.25 32.81 16.69
N MET A 704 5.28 31.99 16.93
CA MET A 704 5.11 30.58 17.32
C MET A 704 4.49 30.43 18.72
N GLU A 705 4.87 31.26 19.70
CA GLU A 705 4.23 31.29 21.02
C GLU A 705 2.74 31.59 20.88
N THR A 706 2.40 32.65 20.13
CA THR A 706 1.02 33.09 19.92
C THR A 706 0.16 32.00 19.28
N ALA A 707 0.72 31.23 18.34
CA ALA A 707 0.00 30.16 17.65
C ALA A 707 -0.51 29.07 18.61
N ILE A 708 0.23 28.74 19.68
CA ILE A 708 -0.11 27.62 20.58
C ILE A 708 -0.54 28.04 21.99
N ALA A 709 -0.39 29.31 22.36
CA ALA A 709 -0.63 29.82 23.72
C ALA A 709 -2.01 29.50 24.29
N GLU A 710 -3.06 29.57 23.47
CA GLU A 710 -4.45 29.30 23.92
C GLU A 710 -4.68 27.80 24.22
N GLU A 711 -3.95 26.91 23.56
CA GLU A 711 -4.10 25.46 23.70
C GLU A 711 -3.12 24.85 24.72
N MET A 712 -2.00 25.52 25.00
CA MET A 712 -0.97 25.03 25.90
C MET A 712 -1.48 24.67 27.32
N PRO A 713 -2.41 25.41 27.96
CA PRO A 713 -2.99 24.98 29.24
C PRO A 713 -3.69 23.62 29.18
N LYS A 714 -4.35 23.30 28.06
CA LYS A 714 -5.02 21.99 27.86
C LYS A 714 -3.98 20.90 27.62
N HIS A 715 -2.94 21.18 26.82
CA HIS A 715 -1.80 20.30 26.62
C HIS A 715 -1.14 19.93 27.96
N ILE A 716 -0.79 20.94 28.78
CA ILE A 716 -0.15 20.76 30.09
C ILE A 716 -1.05 19.98 31.05
N THR A 717 -2.35 20.27 31.07
CA THR A 717 -3.30 19.51 31.90
C THR A 717 -3.27 18.01 31.56
N ARG A 718 -3.16 17.70 30.26
CA ARG A 718 -3.05 16.32 29.78
C ARG A 718 -1.69 15.72 30.12
N TRP A 719 -0.59 16.35 29.73
CA TRP A 719 0.72 15.69 29.69
C TRP A 719 1.63 16.02 30.86
N GLN A 720 1.39 17.10 31.59
CA GLN A 720 2.26 17.61 32.65
C GLN A 720 3.70 17.85 32.15
N ALA A 721 3.83 18.17 30.86
CA ALA A 721 5.04 18.53 30.16
C ALA A 721 4.69 19.66 29.18
N PRO A 722 5.18 20.90 29.39
CA PRO A 722 5.89 21.39 30.59
C PRO A 722 5.07 21.24 31.88
N ALA A 723 5.72 21.40 33.05
CA ALA A 723 5.09 21.15 34.35
C ALA A 723 3.88 22.06 34.62
N ASP A 724 3.97 23.33 34.22
CA ASP A 724 2.90 24.31 34.27
C ASP A 724 3.12 25.43 33.23
N ILE A 725 2.14 26.33 33.10
CA ILE A 725 2.18 27.42 32.11
C ILE A 725 3.30 28.43 32.38
N ALA A 726 3.72 28.59 33.65
CA ALA A 726 4.80 29.51 34.01
C ALA A 726 6.17 28.95 33.59
N THR A 727 6.33 27.63 33.75
CA THR A 727 7.49 26.88 33.25
C THR A 727 7.57 27.01 31.73
N TRP A 728 6.47 26.73 31.01
CA TRP A 728 6.45 26.89 29.54
C TRP A 728 6.86 28.31 29.10
N ARG A 729 6.32 29.35 29.72
CA ARG A 729 6.71 30.75 29.42
C ARG A 729 8.18 31.04 29.71
N THR A 730 8.77 30.37 30.70
CA THR A 730 10.19 30.51 31.03
C THR A 730 11.06 29.87 29.95
N GLU A 731 10.63 28.72 29.41
CA GLU A 731 11.31 28.06 28.28
C GLU A 731 11.23 28.90 26.99
N VAL A 732 10.10 29.56 26.74
CA VAL A 732 9.95 30.50 25.61
C VAL A 732 10.84 31.73 25.82
N GLU A 733 10.89 32.28 27.03
CA GLU A 733 11.76 33.43 27.33
C GLU A 733 13.25 33.09 27.18
N ALA A 734 13.66 31.86 27.51
CA ALA A 734 15.02 31.39 27.29
C ALA A 734 15.41 31.40 25.79
N LEU A 735 14.45 31.21 24.87
CA LEU A 735 14.70 31.37 23.43
C LEU A 735 15.01 32.82 23.06
N ARG A 736 14.27 33.78 23.64
CA ARG A 736 14.51 35.22 23.40
C ARG A 736 15.86 35.64 23.96
N GLU A 737 16.17 35.23 25.19
CA GLU A 737 17.47 35.49 25.81
C GLU A 737 18.62 34.91 24.95
N PHE A 738 18.44 33.71 24.38
CA PHE A 738 19.40 33.14 23.45
C PHE A 738 19.58 34.03 22.21
N ALA A 739 18.48 34.43 21.55
CA ALA A 739 18.50 35.27 20.35
C ALA A 739 19.15 36.64 20.58
N GLU A 740 18.96 37.23 21.76
CA GLU A 740 19.57 38.51 22.15
C GLU A 740 21.07 38.40 22.38
N LYS A 741 21.52 37.34 23.06
CA LYS A 741 22.92 37.21 23.50
C LYS A 741 23.82 36.53 22.49
N ARG A 742 23.31 35.55 21.73
CA ARG A 742 24.11 34.71 20.84
C ARG A 742 24.94 35.49 19.81
N PRO A 743 24.42 36.54 19.14
CA PRO A 743 25.16 37.26 18.11
C PRO A 743 26.51 37.84 18.57
N SER A 744 26.60 38.39 19.80
CA SER A 744 27.87 38.98 20.26
C SER A 744 28.94 37.91 20.47
N TYR A 745 28.57 36.74 20.98
CA TYR A 745 29.51 35.63 21.14
C TYR A 745 29.98 35.08 19.79
N ILE A 746 29.10 35.00 18.80
CA ILE A 746 29.50 34.58 17.44
C ILE A 746 30.51 35.58 16.86
N LEU A 747 30.28 36.89 16.99
CA LEU A 747 31.23 37.90 16.51
C LEU A 747 32.60 37.76 17.17
N GLU A 748 32.65 37.54 18.49
CA GLU A 748 33.91 37.30 19.21
C GLU A 748 34.63 36.03 18.71
N GLN A 749 33.88 34.96 18.42
CA GLN A 749 34.42 33.70 17.89
C GLN A 749 34.97 33.86 16.47
N LEU A 750 34.28 34.62 15.61
CA LEU A 750 34.76 34.94 14.26
C LEU A 750 36.03 35.79 14.31
N GLU A 751 36.11 36.79 15.20
CA GLU A 751 37.33 37.56 15.40
C GLU A 751 38.51 36.70 15.87
N ALA A 752 38.25 35.69 16.70
CA ALA A 752 39.28 34.74 17.12
C ALA A 752 39.76 33.88 15.94
N LEU A 753 38.83 33.35 15.14
CA LEU A 753 39.14 32.56 13.94
C LEU A 753 39.97 33.36 12.92
N GLU A 754 39.72 34.67 12.76
CA GLU A 754 40.51 35.55 11.91
C GLU A 754 41.94 35.79 12.43
N ARG A 755 42.15 35.79 13.76
CA ARG A 755 43.45 36.08 14.39
C ARG A 755 44.40 34.89 14.49
N GLU A 756 43.91 33.66 14.34
CA GLU A 756 44.75 32.45 14.32
C GLU A 756 45.55 32.27 13.01
N ASN A 757 45.45 33.26 12.10
CA ASN A 757 46.26 33.42 10.88
C ASN A 757 47.60 34.13 11.11
#